data_AF-A0A935E372-F1
#
_entry.id   AF-A0A935E372-F1
#
_cell.length_a   1.000
_cell.length_b   1.000
_cell.length_c   1.000
_cell.angle_alpha   90.00
_cell.angle_beta   90.00
_cell.angle_gamma   90.00
#
_symmetry.space_group_name_H-M   'P 1'
#
loop_
_entity.id
_entity.type
_entity.pdbx_description
1 polymer ?
#
loop_
_entity_poly.entity_id
_entity_poly.type
_entity_poly.pdbx_seq_one_letter_code
_entity_poly.pdbx_strand_id
1 'polypeptide(L)'
;MKHLILICVITLSSDLFSQNIGINNVDPQTSLDINGSLRLRPTNITPVANVINVPDNVGYLVINSGCTGLISINANSTHIGRRLIIDHTASGCPAILGVTFTNVPVGSITEYIVAATQAGWTKLNNTVPNPLYLSGTATTITGETSSQEEVGVLGKNTSNELAIGVKGIVVATNPTDQTIAVLGENGSQNSFGFGVAGYHYGSGWAGYFSGTNALKANGTSDLGGNVTISGEIKPNGASGSANQVLTSNGNGTMQWAEIQNNGDESVGSGAWGDCSVNGITAFQPVANDNGETVDFFGNSVSIAGDYAIVGAPGDDEGAGLSSNGSASIFKRNSTSGVWEFQVKLVDPNAATGDIFGISVAISGDYAIIGASYDDEGAGLTDNGSASIFKRNTTSGVWEYQVKLVNQNAGSSDNFGISVAISGDYAIVGAFRDDEGAGLTDNGSVSIFKRNATSGVWEFQVKLVDPSAATADAFGNSVAISGDNVIIGAPVDDEGTGLTDNGSVSIFKRNTTSGVWEFQIKLVNQNAASSERFGASVAISVDNAIVGAWGDDEGAGLTDNGSASIFKRNTTSGVWEYQVKLVNQNAASSDNFAISVAISGDYAIIGAQSDDEGAGLTDNGSASIYKRYGNIWQLVQKFTHPNSVNSVTGDQFGAGIAIDGMNRRFLVGAAGAQSQMGMAFFGKVK
;
A
#
# COMPACT_ATOMS: atom_id res chain seq x y z
N MET A 1 -25.29 39.77 31.73
CA MET A 1 -23.96 39.20 32.06
C MET A 1 -23.44 38.51 30.83
N LYS A 2 -22.33 39.02 30.29
CA LYS A 2 -21.51 38.40 29.22
C LYS A 2 -20.87 37.14 29.78
N HIS A 3 -20.84 36.02 29.06
CA HIS A 3 -19.87 34.95 29.32
C HIS A 3 -19.08 34.69 28.04
N LEU A 4 -17.79 35.00 28.18
CA LEU A 4 -16.67 34.80 27.27
C LEU A 4 -16.45 33.29 27.09
N ILE A 5 -16.23 32.81 25.86
CA ILE A 5 -15.52 31.55 25.63
C ILE A 5 -14.13 31.91 25.12
N LEU A 6 -13.15 31.52 25.91
CA LEU A 6 -11.72 31.70 25.72
C LEU A 6 -11.25 30.71 24.64
N ILE A 7 -10.88 31.20 23.45
CA ILE A 7 -10.17 30.39 22.46
C ILE A 7 -8.67 30.48 22.82
N CYS A 8 -8.12 29.36 23.26
CA CYS A 8 -6.68 29.21 23.48
C CYS A 8 -5.96 29.28 22.13
N VAL A 9 -5.12 30.31 21.96
CA VAL A 9 -4.22 30.47 20.81
C VAL A 9 -3.05 29.52 21.01
N ILE A 10 -3.01 28.41 20.27
CA ILE A 10 -1.79 27.63 20.09
C ILE A 10 -1.01 28.27 18.95
N THR A 11 0.12 28.86 19.30
CA THR A 11 1.14 29.34 18.38
C THR A 11 1.91 28.13 17.83
N LEU A 12 1.66 27.77 16.57
CA LEU A 12 2.53 26.85 15.82
C LEU A 12 3.54 27.68 15.04
N SER A 13 4.83 27.38 15.26
CA SER A 13 5.97 27.99 14.58
C SER A 13 5.91 27.76 13.07
N SER A 14 6.05 28.83 12.30
CA SER A 14 5.71 28.95 10.88
C SER A 14 6.83 28.60 9.87
N ASP A 15 7.86 27.86 10.25
CA ASP A 15 9.11 27.92 9.48
C ASP A 15 9.39 26.80 8.47
N LEU A 16 8.43 25.93 8.11
CA LEU A 16 8.71 24.85 7.14
C LEU A 16 7.64 24.52 6.08
N PHE A 17 6.61 25.34 5.88
CA PHE A 17 5.59 25.11 4.85
C PHE A 17 5.23 26.35 4.01
N SER A 18 6.21 27.17 3.63
CA SER A 18 5.99 28.38 2.81
C SER A 18 6.66 28.36 1.43
N GLN A 19 6.90 27.18 0.86
CA GLN A 19 7.31 27.06 -0.54
C GLN A 19 6.33 26.17 -1.30
N ASN A 20 5.21 26.77 -1.73
CA ASN A 20 4.66 26.61 -3.09
C ASN A 20 3.29 27.25 -3.33
N ILE A 21 2.62 27.83 -2.33
CA ILE A 21 1.45 28.69 -2.57
C ILE A 21 1.51 29.87 -1.59
N GLY A 22 1.77 31.07 -2.10
CA GLY A 22 1.82 32.28 -1.29
C GLY A 22 0.43 32.69 -0.82
N ILE A 23 -0.01 32.19 0.33
CA ILE A 23 -1.11 32.78 1.09
C ILE A 23 -0.49 33.79 2.06
N ASN A 24 -0.31 35.03 1.60
CA ASN A 24 0.17 36.11 2.47
C ASN A 24 -1.03 36.78 3.14
N ASN A 25 -1.13 36.68 4.47
CA ASN A 25 -2.28 37.14 5.27
C ASN A 25 -2.39 38.66 5.43
N VAL A 26 -1.61 39.45 4.68
CA VAL A 26 -1.58 40.92 4.81
C VAL A 26 -2.15 41.64 3.59
N ASP A 27 -2.54 40.92 2.53
CA ASP A 27 -3.26 41.51 1.38
C ASP A 27 -4.25 40.49 0.76
N PRO A 28 -5.54 40.81 0.55
CA PRO A 28 -6.56 39.80 0.28
C PRO A 28 -6.62 39.45 -1.21
N GLN A 29 -5.78 38.53 -1.68
CA GLN A 29 -5.79 38.13 -3.10
C GLN A 29 -6.00 36.63 -3.38
N THR A 30 -6.16 35.82 -2.34
CA THR A 30 -6.73 34.47 -2.41
C THR A 30 -7.90 34.37 -1.44
N SER A 31 -9.09 34.01 -1.91
CA SER A 31 -10.19 33.65 -1.01
C SER A 31 -10.41 32.15 -1.03
N LEU A 32 -10.45 31.56 0.17
CA LEU A 32 -10.99 30.21 0.37
C LEU A 32 -12.51 30.31 0.29
N ASP A 33 -13.13 29.63 -0.66
CA ASP A 33 -14.58 29.42 -0.65
C ASP A 33 -14.95 28.47 0.50
N ILE A 34 -16.20 28.48 0.98
CA ILE A 34 -16.73 27.59 2.02
C ILE A 34 -16.60 26.09 1.67
N ASN A 35 -16.28 25.79 0.40
CA ASN A 35 -16.02 24.46 -0.15
C ASN A 35 -14.52 24.13 -0.34
N GLY A 36 -13.59 24.93 0.20
CA GLY A 36 -12.16 24.63 0.20
C GLY A 36 -11.39 24.87 -1.11
N SER A 37 -12.00 25.47 -2.14
CA SER A 37 -11.33 25.80 -3.41
C SER A 37 -10.54 27.12 -3.33
N LEU A 38 -9.31 27.12 -3.85
CA LEU A 38 -8.43 28.29 -3.92
C LEU A 38 -8.71 29.09 -5.22
N ARG A 39 -9.25 30.31 -5.11
CA ARG A 39 -9.50 31.18 -6.27
C ARG A 39 -8.53 32.37 -6.32
N LEU A 40 -7.90 32.61 -7.48
CA LEU A 40 -7.15 33.84 -7.76
C LEU A 40 -8.13 34.97 -8.12
N ARG A 41 -8.05 36.12 -7.43
CA ARG A 41 -8.91 37.27 -7.74
C ARG A 41 -8.30 38.14 -8.86
N PRO A 42 -9.07 38.51 -9.90
CA PRO A 42 -8.60 39.43 -10.93
C PRO A 42 -8.33 40.83 -10.38
N THR A 43 -7.19 41.41 -10.73
CA THR A 43 -6.86 42.81 -10.46
C THR A 43 -7.09 43.64 -11.72
N ASN A 44 -8.12 44.48 -11.70
CA ASN A 44 -8.43 45.39 -12.81
C ASN A 44 -7.41 46.52 -12.87
N ILE A 45 -6.78 46.74 -14.03
CA ILE A 45 -5.83 47.83 -14.24
C ILE A 45 -6.10 48.59 -15.54
N THR A 46 -5.89 49.90 -15.50
CA THR A 46 -5.94 50.77 -16.69
C THR A 46 -4.51 51.20 -17.01
N PRO A 47 -3.97 50.91 -18.21
CA PRO A 47 -2.62 51.31 -18.59
C PRO A 47 -2.48 52.84 -18.62
N VAL A 48 -1.31 53.35 -18.24
CA VAL A 48 -0.96 54.78 -18.39
C VAL A 48 0.09 54.88 -19.47
N ALA A 49 -0.22 55.58 -20.58
CA ALA A 49 0.65 55.65 -21.76
C ALA A 49 1.07 54.26 -22.32
N ASN A 50 0.16 53.29 -22.28
CA ASN A 50 0.40 51.88 -22.61
C ASN A 50 1.48 51.19 -21.72
N VAL A 51 1.74 51.70 -20.52
CA VAL A 51 2.59 51.05 -19.53
C VAL A 51 1.75 50.55 -18.35
N ILE A 52 1.99 49.32 -17.91
CA ILE A 52 1.41 48.71 -16.72
C ILE A 52 2.52 48.46 -15.71
N ASN A 53 2.41 49.05 -14.52
CA ASN A 53 3.23 48.67 -13.38
C ASN A 53 2.44 47.65 -12.56
N VAL A 54 2.96 46.42 -12.45
CA VAL A 54 2.30 45.35 -11.70
C VAL A 54 2.50 45.60 -10.21
N PRO A 55 1.42 45.68 -9.41
CA PRO A 55 1.54 45.77 -7.96
C PRO A 55 2.14 44.49 -7.38
N ASP A 56 2.86 44.63 -6.26
CA ASP A 56 3.48 43.50 -5.56
C ASP A 56 2.48 42.36 -5.30
N ASN A 57 2.93 41.12 -5.48
CA ASN A 57 2.15 39.89 -5.25
C ASN A 57 0.89 39.68 -6.11
N VAL A 58 0.63 40.51 -7.14
CA VAL A 58 -0.45 40.26 -8.10
C VAL A 58 -0.08 39.16 -9.09
N GLY A 59 -0.94 38.15 -9.19
CA GLY A 59 -0.80 37.00 -10.13
C GLY A 59 -1.80 37.00 -11.29
N TYR A 60 -2.86 37.81 -11.25
CA TYR A 60 -3.89 37.89 -12.30
C TYR A 60 -4.33 39.34 -12.54
N LEU A 61 -4.06 39.86 -13.75
CA LEU A 61 -4.47 41.20 -14.19
C LEU A 61 -5.55 41.13 -15.26
N VAL A 62 -6.48 42.10 -15.21
CA VAL A 62 -7.48 42.32 -16.27
C VAL A 62 -7.40 43.77 -16.75
N ILE A 63 -7.19 43.96 -18.04
CA ILE A 63 -7.12 45.26 -18.70
C ILE A 63 -8.50 45.62 -19.25
N ASN A 64 -9.17 46.57 -18.59
CA ASN A 64 -10.58 46.88 -18.87
C ASN A 64 -10.79 48.06 -19.83
N SER A 65 -9.78 48.92 -20.04
CA SER A 65 -9.83 50.06 -20.97
C SER A 65 -8.44 50.68 -21.16
N GLY A 66 -8.30 51.61 -22.12
CA GLY A 66 -7.13 52.51 -22.19
C GLY A 66 -5.93 52.03 -23.02
N CYS A 67 -5.97 50.86 -23.66
CA CYS A 67 -4.93 50.48 -24.62
C CYS A 67 -5.18 51.11 -25.99
N THR A 68 -4.14 51.75 -26.53
CA THR A 68 -4.14 52.37 -27.86
C THR A 68 -3.05 51.78 -28.77
N GLY A 69 -2.24 50.86 -28.26
CA GLY A 69 -1.12 50.22 -28.95
C GLY A 69 -0.40 49.18 -28.08
N LEU A 70 0.88 48.91 -28.39
CA LEU A 70 1.78 48.00 -27.66
C LEU A 70 1.85 48.32 -26.17
N ILE A 71 1.72 47.30 -25.30
CA ILE A 71 1.73 47.45 -23.84
C ILE A 71 3.08 46.99 -23.26
N SER A 72 3.73 47.86 -22.50
CA SER A 72 4.93 47.51 -21.72
C SER A 72 4.55 47.20 -20.28
N ILE A 73 5.11 46.12 -19.72
CA ILE A 73 4.76 45.63 -18.38
C ILE A 73 5.99 45.65 -17.48
N ASN A 74 5.91 46.45 -16.43
CA ASN A 74 6.92 46.54 -15.39
C ASN A 74 6.51 45.68 -14.21
N ALA A 75 7.11 44.50 -14.10
CA ALA A 75 7.03 43.64 -12.93
C ALA A 75 8.33 43.81 -12.12
N ASN A 76 8.22 43.93 -10.79
CA ASN A 76 9.39 44.02 -9.91
C ASN A 76 9.82 42.63 -9.39
N SER A 77 10.83 42.60 -8.52
CA SER A 77 11.43 41.37 -7.98
C SER A 77 10.47 40.48 -7.19
N THR A 78 9.31 40.98 -6.74
CA THR A 78 8.32 40.16 -6.01
C THR A 78 7.60 39.13 -6.88
N HIS A 79 7.78 39.19 -8.21
CA HIS A 79 7.17 38.29 -9.18
C HIS A 79 8.15 37.24 -9.75
N ILE A 80 9.40 37.21 -9.28
CA ILE A 80 10.38 36.21 -9.70
C ILE A 80 9.89 34.81 -9.31
N GLY A 81 9.90 33.87 -10.27
CA GLY A 81 9.47 32.48 -10.07
C GLY A 81 7.95 32.28 -9.88
N ARG A 82 7.12 33.30 -10.17
CA ARG A 82 5.66 33.23 -10.08
C ARG A 82 4.99 33.33 -11.46
N ARG A 83 3.80 32.71 -11.61
CA ARG A 83 2.97 32.81 -12.83
C ARG A 83 2.18 34.12 -12.82
N LEU A 84 2.20 34.86 -13.93
CA LEU A 84 1.43 36.10 -14.12
C LEU A 84 0.46 35.97 -15.30
N ILE A 85 -0.83 36.05 -15.03
CA ILE A 85 -1.91 35.93 -16.05
C ILE A 85 -2.41 37.33 -16.41
N ILE A 86 -2.56 37.60 -17.71
CA ILE A 86 -2.97 38.91 -18.22
C ILE A 86 -4.13 38.74 -19.19
N ASP A 87 -5.28 39.27 -18.80
CA ASP A 87 -6.51 39.24 -19.60
C ASP A 87 -6.86 40.65 -20.06
N HIS A 88 -7.57 40.77 -21.19
CA HIS A 88 -8.14 42.05 -21.60
C HIS A 88 -9.58 41.89 -22.07
N THR A 89 -10.44 42.80 -21.61
CA THR A 89 -11.89 42.75 -21.85
C THR A 89 -12.38 43.92 -22.71
N ALA A 90 -11.51 44.88 -23.03
CA ALA A 90 -11.88 46.11 -23.71
C ALA A 90 -11.99 45.95 -25.24
N SER A 91 -13.16 46.26 -25.80
CA SER A 91 -13.34 46.48 -27.23
C SER A 91 -12.55 47.72 -27.68
N GLY A 92 -11.47 47.50 -28.44
CA GLY A 92 -10.61 48.59 -28.93
C GLY A 92 -9.12 48.45 -28.63
N CYS A 93 -8.69 47.43 -27.89
CA CYS A 93 -7.27 47.07 -27.81
C CYS A 93 -6.94 46.19 -29.04
N PRO A 94 -6.29 46.70 -30.11
CA PRO A 94 -5.84 45.85 -31.20
C PRO A 94 -4.89 44.82 -30.60
N ALA A 95 -5.07 43.55 -30.99
CA ALA A 95 -4.33 42.36 -30.52
C ALA A 95 -2.97 42.75 -29.93
N ILE A 96 -2.77 42.49 -28.63
CA ILE A 96 -1.58 42.87 -27.87
C ILE A 96 -0.33 42.34 -28.60
N LEU A 97 0.26 43.18 -29.46
CA LEU A 97 1.24 42.75 -30.46
C LEU A 97 2.68 42.78 -29.90
N GLY A 98 2.83 42.51 -28.61
CA GLY A 98 4.11 42.47 -27.90
C GLY A 98 3.96 42.99 -26.48
N VAL A 99 4.45 42.19 -25.53
CA VAL A 99 4.68 42.59 -24.14
C VAL A 99 6.18 42.71 -23.96
N THR A 100 6.66 43.82 -23.41
CA THR A 100 8.07 43.99 -23.08
C THR A 100 8.20 44.09 -21.56
N PHE A 101 9.02 43.22 -20.96
CA PHE A 101 9.33 43.26 -19.54
C PHE A 101 10.59 44.10 -19.31
N THR A 102 10.47 45.10 -18.44
CA THR A 102 11.59 45.94 -18.02
C THR A 102 11.80 45.77 -16.52
N ASN A 103 13.06 45.59 -16.10
CA ASN A 103 13.52 45.36 -14.71
C ASN A 103 13.42 43.94 -14.13
N VAL A 104 13.41 42.91 -14.99
CA VAL A 104 13.45 41.49 -14.59
C VAL A 104 14.72 40.85 -15.19
N PRO A 105 15.58 40.18 -14.40
CA PRO A 105 16.71 39.44 -14.94
C PRO A 105 16.26 38.40 -15.98
N VAL A 106 16.96 38.29 -17.11
CA VAL A 106 16.63 37.35 -18.19
C VAL A 106 16.51 35.93 -17.62
N GLY A 107 15.36 35.27 -17.83
CA GLY A 107 15.09 33.90 -17.35
C GLY A 107 14.45 33.77 -15.96
N SER A 108 13.94 34.84 -15.35
CA SER A 108 13.42 34.80 -13.96
C SER A 108 11.90 34.96 -13.79
N ILE A 109 11.13 35.04 -14.88
CA ILE A 109 9.67 34.84 -14.86
C ILE A 109 9.32 33.70 -15.82
N THR A 110 8.60 32.72 -15.28
CA THR A 110 8.50 31.37 -15.85
C THR A 110 7.37 31.19 -16.85
N GLU A 111 6.35 32.06 -16.87
CA GLU A 111 5.21 31.93 -17.81
C GLU A 111 4.30 33.17 -17.85
N TYR A 112 3.81 33.54 -19.04
CA TYR A 112 2.76 34.56 -19.21
C TYR A 112 1.72 34.09 -20.21
N ILE A 113 0.44 34.35 -19.92
CA ILE A 113 -0.70 33.99 -20.79
C ILE A 113 -1.50 35.25 -21.10
N VAL A 114 -1.74 35.52 -22.39
CA VAL A 114 -2.50 36.68 -22.89
C VAL A 114 -3.79 36.19 -23.55
N ALA A 115 -4.95 36.44 -22.94
CA ALA A 115 -6.24 36.09 -23.51
C ALA A 115 -6.86 37.28 -24.27
N ALA A 116 -7.31 37.07 -25.52
CA ALA A 116 -7.93 38.09 -26.36
C ALA A 116 -9.37 37.74 -26.74
N THR A 117 -10.22 38.75 -26.91
CA THR A 117 -11.67 38.55 -26.99
C THR A 117 -12.35 38.78 -28.35
N GLN A 118 -11.74 39.29 -29.44
CA GLN A 118 -12.61 39.54 -30.63
C GLN A 118 -12.11 39.68 -32.09
N ALA A 119 -10.86 39.43 -32.48
CA ALA A 119 -10.55 39.38 -33.93
C ALA A 119 -9.29 38.59 -34.26
N GLY A 120 -9.43 37.56 -35.12
CA GLY A 120 -8.42 36.92 -35.98
C GLY A 120 -7.00 36.67 -35.44
N TRP A 121 -6.53 35.42 -35.49
CA TRP A 121 -5.16 35.06 -35.14
C TRP A 121 -4.12 35.68 -36.07
N THR A 122 -3.16 36.43 -35.52
CA THR A 122 -1.96 36.87 -36.25
C THR A 122 -0.71 36.39 -35.51
N LYS A 123 0.20 35.72 -36.21
CA LYS A 123 1.48 35.24 -35.65
C LYS A 123 2.36 36.43 -35.27
N LEU A 124 2.74 36.51 -34.01
CA LEU A 124 3.70 37.49 -33.50
C LEU A 124 5.12 36.99 -33.71
N ASN A 125 5.92 37.75 -34.46
CA ASN A 125 7.37 37.53 -34.55
C ASN A 125 8.04 38.27 -33.38
N ASN A 126 8.68 37.56 -32.45
CA ASN A 126 9.76 38.17 -31.68
C ASN A 126 10.85 37.17 -31.24
N THR A 127 12.06 37.70 -31.13
CA THR A 127 13.38 37.05 -31.20
C THR A 127 13.99 36.66 -29.84
N VAL A 128 13.20 36.17 -28.88
CA VAL A 128 13.72 35.70 -27.58
C VAL A 128 13.19 34.28 -27.32
N PRO A 129 14.04 33.32 -26.88
CA PRO A 129 13.60 31.95 -26.72
C PRO A 129 12.64 31.83 -25.52
N ASN A 130 11.48 31.23 -25.79
CA ASN A 130 10.37 30.83 -24.90
C ASN A 130 9.31 31.90 -24.59
N PRO A 131 8.30 32.01 -25.46
CA PRO A 131 6.91 32.13 -25.00
C PRO A 131 5.92 31.22 -25.75
N LEU A 132 4.92 30.68 -25.03
CA LEU A 132 3.73 29.99 -25.58
C LEU A 132 2.57 31.01 -25.74
N TYR A 133 2.00 31.13 -26.94
CA TYR A 133 0.89 32.05 -27.23
C TYR A 133 -0.39 31.29 -27.64
N LEU A 134 -1.51 31.51 -26.93
CA LEU A 134 -2.83 30.94 -27.25
C LEU A 134 -3.92 32.03 -27.14
N SER A 135 -4.66 32.28 -28.21
CA SER A 135 -5.75 33.27 -28.35
C SER A 135 -6.87 32.92 -29.36
N GLY A 136 -7.89 32.13 -29.03
CA GLY A 136 -9.15 32.10 -29.81
C GLY A 136 -9.79 30.74 -30.13
N THR A 137 -11.01 30.78 -30.65
CA THR A 137 -11.93 29.64 -30.83
C THR A 137 -11.84 29.02 -32.24
N ALA A 138 -11.18 27.87 -32.36
CA ALA A 138 -11.37 26.93 -33.47
C ALA A 138 -11.14 25.49 -32.99
N THR A 139 -11.89 24.56 -33.57
CA THR A 139 -12.08 23.17 -33.15
C THR A 139 -10.94 22.21 -33.51
N THR A 140 -9.74 22.69 -33.86
CA THR A 140 -8.57 21.82 -34.11
C THR A 140 -7.24 22.59 -33.99
N ILE A 141 -6.31 22.09 -33.18
CA ILE A 141 -4.90 22.54 -33.13
C ILE A 141 -4.06 21.59 -33.99
N THR A 142 -3.26 22.12 -34.92
CA THR A 142 -2.15 21.36 -35.52
C THR A 142 -0.88 22.20 -35.40
N GLY A 143 0.12 21.68 -34.69
CA GLY A 143 1.43 22.31 -34.51
C GLY A 143 2.35 21.44 -33.69
N GLU A 144 3.50 21.08 -34.26
CA GLU A 144 4.57 20.33 -33.59
C GLU A 144 5.38 21.26 -32.67
N THR A 145 5.65 20.82 -31.44
CA THR A 145 6.64 21.42 -30.54
C THR A 145 7.65 20.35 -30.10
N SER A 146 8.92 20.72 -30.02
CA SER A 146 10.05 19.79 -29.87
C SER A 146 10.69 19.78 -28.46
N SER A 147 9.98 20.21 -27.41
CA SER A 147 10.53 20.21 -26.04
C SER A 147 9.46 19.94 -24.98
N GLN A 148 9.78 19.03 -24.06
CA GLN A 148 8.93 18.54 -22.96
C GLN A 148 8.76 19.56 -21.82
N GLU A 149 8.05 20.66 -22.01
CA GLU A 149 7.63 21.52 -20.90
C GLU A 149 6.12 21.82 -20.95
N GLU A 150 5.54 21.94 -19.74
CA GLU A 150 4.11 21.93 -19.38
C GLU A 150 3.20 22.75 -20.31
N VAL A 151 2.09 22.14 -20.76
CA VAL A 151 1.02 22.85 -21.47
C VAL A 151 -0.21 22.93 -20.55
N GLY A 152 -0.46 24.11 -19.98
CA GLY A 152 -1.71 24.42 -19.26
C GLY A 152 -2.72 25.09 -20.21
N VAL A 153 -3.84 24.44 -20.50
CA VAL A 153 -4.94 25.06 -21.25
C VAL A 153 -5.91 25.73 -20.26
N LEU A 154 -6.26 26.99 -20.51
CA LEU A 154 -7.17 27.78 -19.68
C LEU A 154 -8.59 27.83 -20.29
N GLY A 155 -9.61 27.64 -19.45
CA GLY A 155 -11.03 27.83 -19.78
C GLY A 155 -11.72 28.87 -18.89
N LYS A 156 -12.72 29.57 -19.43
CA LYS A 156 -13.58 30.53 -18.69
C LYS A 156 -15.04 30.06 -18.69
N ASN A 157 -15.73 30.23 -17.56
CA ASN A 157 -17.19 30.11 -17.51
C ASN A 157 -17.86 31.44 -17.91
N THR A 158 -19.21 31.44 -18.02
CA THR A 158 -20.02 32.64 -18.35
C THR A 158 -19.91 33.78 -17.33
N SER A 159 -19.29 33.53 -16.17
CA SER A 159 -19.02 34.49 -15.10
C SER A 159 -17.58 35.01 -15.10
N ASN A 160 -16.79 34.73 -16.14
CA ASN A 160 -15.38 35.12 -16.29
C ASN A 160 -14.43 34.54 -15.22
N GLU A 161 -14.81 33.45 -14.55
CA GLU A 161 -13.93 32.76 -13.59
C GLU A 161 -12.98 31.80 -14.33
N LEU A 162 -11.71 31.79 -13.92
CA LEU A 162 -10.64 31.02 -14.55
C LEU A 162 -10.41 29.71 -13.80
N ALA A 163 -10.49 28.57 -14.50
CA ALA A 163 -10.09 27.28 -13.97
C ALA A 163 -8.65 26.93 -14.40
N ILE A 164 -7.80 26.53 -13.45
CA ILE A 164 -6.44 26.07 -13.72
C ILE A 164 -6.40 24.56 -13.48
N GLY A 165 -6.15 23.78 -14.54
CA GLY A 165 -5.86 22.36 -14.42
C GLY A 165 -4.41 22.13 -14.01
N VAL A 166 -4.17 21.15 -13.14
CA VAL A 166 -2.84 20.62 -12.84
C VAL A 166 -2.68 19.31 -13.62
N LYS A 167 -1.49 19.10 -14.21
CA LYS A 167 -1.01 17.87 -14.88
C LYS A 167 -2.08 16.87 -15.37
N GLY A 168 -2.29 16.83 -16.69
CA GLY A 168 -2.94 15.69 -17.37
C GLY A 168 -4.46 15.76 -17.54
N ILE A 169 -5.12 16.85 -17.15
CA ILE A 169 -6.56 17.04 -17.36
C ILE A 169 -6.82 18.35 -18.11
N VAL A 170 -7.29 18.24 -19.35
CA VAL A 170 -7.86 19.37 -20.08
C VAL A 170 -9.35 19.42 -19.76
N VAL A 171 -9.82 20.54 -19.22
CA VAL A 171 -11.25 20.82 -19.04
C VAL A 171 -11.63 21.93 -20.01
N ALA A 172 -12.44 21.60 -21.01
CA ALA A 172 -13.10 22.59 -21.85
C ALA A 172 -14.57 22.69 -21.49
N THR A 173 -15.05 23.91 -21.22
CA THR A 173 -16.46 24.22 -21.02
C THR A 173 -17.01 24.89 -22.27
N ASN A 174 -18.13 24.41 -22.80
CA ASN A 174 -18.84 25.10 -23.89
C ASN A 174 -19.68 26.27 -23.29
N PRO A 175 -19.47 27.54 -23.71
CA PRO A 175 -20.18 28.68 -23.12
C PRO A 175 -21.69 28.70 -23.37
N THR A 176 -22.19 27.98 -24.37
CA THR A 176 -23.62 28.01 -24.77
C THR A 176 -24.48 26.91 -24.14
N ASP A 177 -23.87 25.85 -23.60
CA ASP A 177 -24.55 24.58 -23.33
C ASP A 177 -23.97 23.80 -22.14
N GLN A 178 -23.02 24.38 -21.40
CA GLN A 178 -22.49 23.89 -20.11
C GLN A 178 -21.93 22.45 -20.10
N THR A 179 -21.59 21.87 -21.26
CA THR A 179 -20.96 20.55 -21.33
C THR A 179 -19.47 20.60 -20.95
N ILE A 180 -19.01 19.62 -20.17
CA ILE A 180 -17.60 19.42 -19.77
C ILE A 180 -17.01 18.25 -20.58
N ALA A 181 -15.85 18.44 -21.20
CA ALA A 181 -15.07 17.36 -21.82
C ALA A 181 -13.76 17.13 -21.06
N VAL A 182 -13.39 15.86 -20.82
CA VAL A 182 -12.12 15.43 -20.20
C VAL A 182 -11.30 14.69 -21.26
N LEU A 183 -10.05 15.11 -21.48
CA LEU A 183 -9.10 14.45 -22.38
C LEU A 183 -7.97 13.82 -21.55
N GLY A 184 -7.62 12.56 -21.84
CA GLY A 184 -6.53 11.82 -21.19
C GLY A 184 -5.33 11.55 -22.12
N GLU A 185 -4.15 11.42 -21.52
CA GLU A 185 -2.86 11.19 -22.19
C GLU A 185 -2.65 9.69 -22.52
N ASN A 186 -2.01 9.36 -23.66
CA ASN A 186 -1.59 7.99 -24.00
C ASN A 186 -0.07 7.93 -24.21
N GLY A 187 0.62 7.19 -23.34
CA GLY A 187 2.06 7.33 -23.08
C GLY A 187 3.02 6.61 -24.03
N SER A 188 2.91 6.72 -25.37
CA SER A 188 3.99 6.16 -26.22
C SER A 188 4.29 6.79 -27.59
N GLN A 189 3.58 7.80 -28.09
CA GLN A 189 3.99 8.54 -29.29
C GLN A 189 3.44 9.98 -29.23
N ASN A 190 4.23 10.98 -29.67
CA ASN A 190 3.86 12.39 -29.79
C ASN A 190 2.73 12.62 -30.83
N SER A 191 1.53 12.14 -30.53
CA SER A 191 0.32 12.32 -31.35
C SER A 191 -0.87 12.57 -30.43
N PHE A 192 -1.52 13.73 -30.54
CA PHE A 192 -2.87 13.92 -30.00
C PHE A 192 -3.87 13.34 -31.01
N GLY A 193 -4.28 12.10 -30.78
CA GLY A 193 -5.29 11.41 -31.58
C GLY A 193 -6.40 10.87 -30.70
N PHE A 194 -7.65 11.02 -31.13
CA PHE A 194 -8.67 10.01 -30.81
C PHE A 194 -8.21 8.71 -31.43
N GLY A 195 -7.88 7.70 -30.62
CA GLY A 195 -7.40 6.42 -31.13
C GLY A 195 -8.09 5.24 -30.46
N VAL A 196 -8.71 4.38 -31.27
CA VAL A 196 -8.57 2.94 -31.07
C VAL A 196 -7.50 2.48 -32.05
N ALA A 197 -6.46 1.83 -31.54
CA ALA A 197 -5.47 1.17 -32.39
C ALA A 197 -6.03 -0.19 -32.84
N GLY A 198 -6.11 -0.38 -34.16
CA GLY A 198 -6.31 -1.67 -34.81
C GLY A 198 -5.52 -1.69 -36.10
N TYR A 199 -4.47 -2.51 -36.14
CA TYR A 199 -3.64 -2.72 -37.33
C TYR A 199 -4.35 -3.70 -38.27
N HIS A 200 -4.63 -3.32 -39.52
CA HIS A 200 -4.92 -4.28 -40.60
C HIS A 200 -4.50 -3.72 -41.98
N TYR A 201 -3.73 -4.51 -42.72
CA TYR A 201 -3.34 -4.26 -44.11
C TYR A 201 -4.56 -4.33 -45.04
N GLY A 202 -4.84 -3.26 -45.79
CA GLY A 202 -5.82 -3.30 -46.88
C GLY A 202 -6.50 -1.97 -47.13
N SER A 203 -6.46 -1.54 -48.39
CA SER A 203 -6.93 -0.25 -48.91
C SER A 203 -8.41 0.08 -48.66
N GLY A 204 -8.67 1.30 -48.16
CA GLY A 204 -9.78 2.14 -48.57
C GLY A 204 -11.01 2.21 -47.64
N TRP A 205 -11.54 3.44 -47.53
CA TRP A 205 -12.81 3.89 -46.92
C TRP A 205 -12.73 4.42 -45.47
N ALA A 206 -12.61 5.75 -45.37
CA ALA A 206 -12.90 6.53 -44.17
C ALA A 206 -14.42 6.66 -43.98
N GLY A 207 -14.95 6.17 -42.87
CA GLY A 207 -16.33 6.40 -42.45
C GLY A 207 -16.46 7.71 -41.67
N TYR A 208 -17.36 8.60 -42.10
CA TYR A 208 -17.77 9.80 -41.38
C TYR A 208 -18.70 9.43 -40.22
N PHE A 209 -18.50 10.01 -39.03
CA PHE A 209 -19.49 10.00 -37.95
C PHE A 209 -20.33 11.27 -37.96
N SER A 210 -21.65 11.13 -38.10
CA SER A 210 -22.65 12.14 -37.77
C SER A 210 -23.68 11.52 -36.83
N GLY A 211 -23.84 12.05 -35.62
CA GLY A 211 -24.86 11.56 -34.67
C GLY A 211 -24.92 12.37 -33.38
N THR A 212 -26.14 12.75 -32.97
CA THR A 212 -26.54 13.75 -31.96
C THR A 212 -26.77 13.21 -30.53
N ASN A 213 -26.05 12.18 -30.09
CA ASN A 213 -26.27 11.64 -28.73
C ASN A 213 -25.25 12.20 -27.74
N ALA A 214 -25.45 13.45 -27.33
CA ALA A 214 -24.77 14.06 -26.19
C ALA A 214 -25.50 13.71 -24.88
N LEU A 215 -24.72 13.44 -23.83
CA LEU A 215 -25.16 13.33 -22.43
C LEU A 215 -26.03 14.55 -22.07
N LYS A 216 -27.28 14.32 -21.66
CA LYS A 216 -28.13 15.36 -21.08
C LYS A 216 -28.10 15.23 -19.57
N ALA A 217 -27.58 16.24 -18.88
CA ALA A 217 -27.87 16.44 -17.46
C ALA A 217 -29.28 17.04 -17.34
N ASN A 218 -30.23 16.31 -16.75
CA ASN A 218 -31.52 16.91 -16.40
C ASN A 218 -31.35 17.66 -15.08
N GLY A 219 -31.49 18.98 -15.14
CA GLY A 219 -31.31 19.86 -14.00
C GLY A 219 -32.42 19.72 -12.96
N THR A 220 -32.16 18.93 -11.92
CA THR A 220 -32.73 19.10 -10.59
C THR A 220 -31.69 18.66 -9.57
N SER A 221 -31.01 19.64 -8.96
CA SER A 221 -30.16 19.44 -7.79
C SER A 221 -31.04 19.16 -6.57
N ASP A 222 -30.78 18.09 -5.82
CA ASP A 222 -31.23 18.06 -4.42
C ASP A 222 -30.26 18.89 -3.55
N LEU A 223 -30.71 19.23 -2.34
CA LEU A 223 -30.00 20.11 -1.40
C LEU A 223 -28.70 19.50 -0.82
N GLY A 224 -28.27 18.33 -1.31
CA GLY A 224 -26.99 17.69 -0.98
C GLY A 224 -25.89 17.84 -2.04
N GLY A 225 -26.18 18.45 -3.19
CA GLY A 225 -25.18 18.67 -4.24
C GLY A 225 -24.85 17.44 -5.09
N ASN A 226 -25.69 16.40 -5.06
CA ASN A 226 -25.55 15.27 -5.98
C ASN A 226 -26.09 15.63 -7.37
N VAL A 227 -25.29 15.39 -8.41
CA VAL A 227 -25.72 15.46 -9.81
C VAL A 227 -26.17 14.06 -10.23
N THR A 228 -27.48 13.86 -10.38
CA THR A 228 -28.02 12.60 -10.91
C THR A 228 -27.85 12.55 -12.42
N ILE A 229 -26.93 11.72 -12.90
CA ILE A 229 -26.79 11.42 -14.33
C ILE A 229 -27.85 10.36 -14.68
N SER A 230 -28.94 10.78 -15.31
CA SER A 230 -29.94 9.86 -15.88
C SER A 230 -29.63 9.64 -17.36
N GLY A 231 -28.86 8.58 -17.65
CA GLY A 231 -28.53 8.16 -19.01
C GLY A 231 -27.77 6.84 -19.03
N GLU A 232 -28.16 5.95 -19.96
CA GLU A 232 -27.52 4.65 -20.16
C GLU A 232 -26.13 4.85 -20.81
N ILE A 233 -25.05 4.54 -20.09
CA ILE A 233 -23.68 4.58 -20.64
C ILE A 233 -23.39 3.23 -21.29
N LYS A 234 -23.37 3.17 -22.63
CA LYS A 234 -22.98 1.96 -23.37
C LYS A 234 -21.51 2.04 -23.82
N PRO A 235 -20.60 1.26 -23.24
CA PRO A 235 -19.31 1.01 -23.88
C PRO A 235 -19.53 0.22 -25.18
N ASN A 236 -18.84 0.60 -26.26
CA ASN A 236 -19.01 -0.03 -27.56
C ASN A 236 -18.30 -1.40 -27.59
N GLY A 237 -19.03 -2.45 -27.21
CA GLY A 237 -18.70 -3.86 -27.42
C GLY A 237 -20.04 -4.61 -27.45
N ALA A 238 -20.40 -5.15 -28.61
CA ALA A 238 -21.72 -5.72 -28.85
C ALA A 238 -21.92 -7.04 -28.08
N SER A 239 -22.51 -7.01 -26.89
CA SER A 239 -23.16 -8.18 -26.26
C SER A 239 -24.05 -7.93 -25.02
N GLY A 240 -24.07 -6.74 -24.43
CA GLY A 240 -24.96 -6.46 -23.28
C GLY A 240 -26.43 -6.33 -23.67
N SER A 241 -27.32 -7.04 -22.95
CA SER A 241 -28.78 -6.91 -23.06
C SER A 241 -29.30 -5.73 -22.23
N ALA A 242 -30.53 -5.28 -22.47
CA ALA A 242 -31.17 -4.28 -21.62
C ALA A 242 -31.27 -4.80 -20.16
N ASN A 243 -31.09 -3.92 -19.17
CA ASN A 243 -30.94 -4.22 -17.73
C ASN A 243 -29.62 -4.89 -17.32
N GLN A 244 -28.52 -4.66 -18.05
CA GLN A 244 -27.19 -5.08 -17.60
C GLN A 244 -26.25 -3.89 -17.38
N VAL A 245 -25.45 -3.92 -16.32
CA VAL A 245 -24.34 -3.00 -16.07
C VAL A 245 -23.01 -3.72 -16.22
N LEU A 246 -22.00 -3.01 -16.71
CA LEU A 246 -20.66 -3.56 -16.82
C LEU A 246 -19.97 -3.46 -15.45
N THR A 247 -19.73 -4.58 -14.78
CA THR A 247 -19.10 -4.66 -13.46
C THR A 247 -17.69 -5.24 -13.57
N SER A 248 -16.81 -4.89 -12.62
CA SER A 248 -15.58 -5.65 -12.45
C SER A 248 -15.93 -7.05 -11.95
N ASN A 249 -15.27 -8.07 -12.48
CA ASN A 249 -15.46 -9.45 -12.02
C ASN A 249 -14.42 -9.86 -10.96
N GLY A 250 -13.77 -8.90 -10.31
CA GLY A 250 -12.66 -9.16 -9.37
C GLY A 250 -11.32 -9.54 -10.02
N ASN A 251 -11.28 -9.77 -11.34
CA ASN A 251 -10.11 -10.40 -12.02
C ASN A 251 -9.36 -9.44 -12.95
N GLY A 252 -9.51 -8.13 -12.74
CA GLY A 252 -8.99 -7.12 -13.66
C GLY A 252 -9.65 -7.14 -15.06
N THR A 253 -10.81 -7.79 -15.21
CA THR A 253 -11.62 -7.78 -16.44
C THR A 253 -13.06 -7.35 -16.15
N MET A 254 -13.81 -6.99 -17.20
CA MET A 254 -15.17 -6.46 -17.09
C MET A 254 -16.19 -7.50 -17.57
N GLN A 255 -17.34 -7.63 -16.89
CA GLN A 255 -18.46 -8.50 -17.28
C GLN A 255 -19.81 -7.77 -17.22
N TRP A 256 -20.82 -8.26 -17.95
CA TRP A 256 -22.18 -7.73 -17.89
C TRP A 256 -23.00 -8.42 -16.79
N ALA A 257 -23.51 -7.69 -15.81
CA ALA A 257 -24.33 -8.19 -14.70
C ALA A 257 -25.75 -7.60 -14.76
N GLU A 258 -26.79 -8.39 -14.45
CA GLU A 258 -28.18 -7.91 -14.46
C GLU A 258 -28.49 -6.98 -13.28
N ILE A 259 -29.23 -5.90 -13.56
CA ILE A 259 -29.75 -4.97 -12.55
C ILE A 259 -30.93 -5.66 -11.84
N GLN A 260 -30.70 -6.22 -10.66
CA GLN A 260 -31.79 -6.67 -9.79
C GLN A 260 -32.41 -5.47 -9.08
N ASN A 261 -33.64 -5.10 -9.47
CA ASN A 261 -34.45 -4.11 -8.77
C ASN A 261 -34.99 -4.71 -7.46
N ASN A 262 -34.13 -4.98 -6.49
CA ASN A 262 -34.52 -5.15 -5.10
C ASN A 262 -34.11 -3.86 -4.40
N GLY A 263 -35.07 -3.17 -3.77
CA GLY A 263 -34.92 -1.81 -3.23
C GLY A 263 -34.00 -1.66 -2.01
N ASP A 264 -32.79 -2.20 -2.07
CA ASP A 264 -31.69 -1.94 -1.15
C ASP A 264 -30.51 -1.30 -1.91
N GLU A 265 -29.92 -0.28 -1.30
CA GLU A 265 -28.85 0.55 -1.82
C GLU A 265 -27.49 -0.20 -1.88
N SER A 266 -27.37 -1.23 -2.72
CA SER A 266 -26.08 -1.89 -2.98
C SER A 266 -25.78 -2.07 -4.48
N VAL A 267 -25.59 -0.94 -5.16
CA VAL A 267 -24.80 -0.93 -6.41
C VAL A 267 -23.32 -0.84 -6.05
N GLY A 268 -22.60 -1.95 -6.25
CA GLY A 268 -21.25 -2.18 -5.78
C GLY A 268 -20.26 -1.02 -5.98
N SER A 269 -19.61 -0.64 -4.89
CA SER A 269 -18.42 0.21 -4.87
C SER A 269 -17.19 -0.56 -5.34
N GLY A 270 -17.06 -0.74 -6.65
CA GLY A 270 -15.79 -1.10 -7.28
C GLY A 270 -14.94 0.17 -7.47
N ALA A 271 -13.76 0.22 -6.87
CA ALA A 271 -12.80 1.31 -7.07
C ALA A 271 -12.44 1.43 -8.57
N TRP A 272 -12.62 2.62 -9.14
CA TRP A 272 -12.06 2.97 -10.45
C TRP A 272 -10.54 3.14 -10.29
N GLY A 273 -9.79 2.07 -10.56
CA GLY A 273 -8.34 2.04 -10.45
C GLY A 273 -7.70 1.20 -11.56
N ASP A 274 -7.17 1.91 -12.55
CA ASP A 274 -5.88 1.66 -13.21
C ASP A 274 -5.61 0.34 -13.98
N CYS A 275 -5.69 0.42 -15.31
CA CYS A 275 -5.20 -0.62 -16.22
C CYS A 275 -3.72 -0.46 -16.63
N SER A 276 -2.86 0.22 -15.85
CA SER A 276 -1.44 0.43 -16.22
C SER A 276 -0.40 0.50 -15.07
N VAL A 277 -0.76 0.57 -13.78
CA VAL A 277 0.20 0.42 -12.66
C VAL A 277 -0.18 -0.70 -11.68
N ASN A 278 -0.13 -1.96 -12.12
CA ASN A 278 0.03 -3.06 -11.16
C ASN A 278 1.37 -2.86 -10.44
N GLY A 279 1.33 -2.53 -9.15
CA GLY A 279 2.50 -2.40 -8.27
C GLY A 279 3.29 -3.69 -8.15
N ILE A 280 2.77 -4.82 -8.62
CA ILE A 280 3.44 -6.12 -8.71
C ILE A 280 3.85 -6.42 -10.17
N THR A 281 5.11 -6.82 -10.37
CA THR A 281 5.71 -7.09 -11.70
C THR A 281 5.71 -8.54 -12.11
N ALA A 282 5.62 -9.46 -11.16
CA ALA A 282 5.66 -10.89 -11.38
C ALA A 282 4.92 -11.58 -10.25
N PHE A 283 4.22 -12.67 -10.59
CA PHE A 283 3.57 -13.54 -9.65
C PHE A 283 3.77 -14.98 -10.13
N GLN A 284 4.40 -15.83 -9.31
CA GLN A 284 4.68 -17.21 -9.64
C GLN A 284 4.06 -18.14 -8.58
N PRO A 285 3.04 -18.94 -8.95
CA PRO A 285 2.53 -20.00 -8.09
C PRO A 285 3.52 -21.16 -7.99
N VAL A 286 3.60 -21.76 -6.81
CA VAL A 286 4.25 -23.03 -6.53
C VAL A 286 3.34 -23.87 -5.63
N ALA A 287 3.42 -25.19 -5.77
CA ALA A 287 2.66 -26.17 -4.99
C ALA A 287 3.63 -27.18 -4.35
N ASN A 288 3.15 -27.93 -3.36
CA ASN A 288 3.90 -29.04 -2.79
C ASN A 288 4.18 -30.10 -3.87
N ASP A 289 5.38 -30.68 -3.86
CA ASP A 289 5.69 -31.81 -4.74
C ASP A 289 4.96 -33.05 -4.21
N ASN A 290 4.03 -33.58 -5.02
CA ASN A 290 3.05 -34.61 -4.65
C ASN A 290 2.09 -34.20 -3.52
N GLY A 291 1.65 -32.93 -3.48
CA GLY A 291 0.72 -32.48 -2.45
C GLY A 291 -0.57 -33.30 -2.38
N GLU A 292 -0.87 -33.81 -1.20
CA GLU A 292 -2.11 -34.51 -0.88
C GLU A 292 -3.09 -33.55 -0.18
N THR A 293 -4.36 -33.93 -0.10
CA THR A 293 -5.33 -33.10 0.62
C THR A 293 -4.93 -32.94 2.08
N VAL A 294 -5.08 -31.75 2.64
CA VAL A 294 -4.80 -31.44 4.06
C VAL A 294 -3.30 -31.31 4.40
N ASP A 295 -2.41 -31.16 3.42
CA ASP A 295 -0.98 -30.86 3.63
C ASP A 295 -0.71 -29.44 4.17
N PHE A 296 -1.60 -28.49 3.87
CA PHE A 296 -1.51 -27.08 4.22
C PHE A 296 -0.21 -26.39 3.73
N PHE A 297 0.28 -26.74 2.53
CA PHE A 297 1.45 -26.09 1.96
C PHE A 297 1.25 -24.57 1.84
N GLY A 298 2.21 -23.78 2.34
CA GLY A 298 2.07 -22.33 2.41
C GLY A 298 1.51 -21.81 3.73
N ASN A 299 1.23 -22.68 4.71
CA ASN A 299 0.83 -22.26 6.05
C ASN A 299 1.88 -21.35 6.70
N SER A 300 3.16 -21.69 6.56
CA SER A 300 4.28 -20.88 7.02
C SER A 300 5.27 -20.65 5.89
N VAL A 301 5.84 -19.44 5.80
CA VAL A 301 6.75 -19.06 4.72
C VAL A 301 7.86 -18.13 5.22
N SER A 302 9.03 -18.21 4.60
CA SER A 302 10.13 -17.26 4.85
C SER A 302 11.01 -17.09 3.60
N ILE A 303 11.60 -15.91 3.43
CA ILE A 303 12.42 -15.55 2.27
C ILE A 303 13.70 -14.83 2.70
N ALA A 304 14.84 -15.29 2.20
CA ALA A 304 16.14 -14.65 2.44
C ALA A 304 17.04 -14.75 1.20
N GLY A 305 17.37 -13.60 0.61
CA GLY A 305 18.16 -13.56 -0.61
C GLY A 305 17.49 -14.37 -1.72
N ASP A 306 18.25 -15.26 -2.36
CA ASP A 306 17.74 -16.10 -3.47
C ASP A 306 17.14 -17.44 -3.00
N TYR A 307 16.81 -17.55 -1.71
CA TYR A 307 16.24 -18.75 -1.13
C TYR A 307 14.96 -18.42 -0.37
N ALA A 308 14.03 -19.36 -0.39
CA ALA A 308 12.79 -19.30 0.35
C ALA A 308 12.46 -20.69 0.88
N ILE A 309 11.70 -20.71 1.96
CA ILE A 309 11.20 -21.93 2.60
C ILE A 309 9.68 -21.82 2.77
N VAL A 310 8.99 -22.93 2.52
CA VAL A 310 7.53 -23.05 2.64
C VAL A 310 7.22 -24.30 3.46
N GLY A 311 6.46 -24.15 4.54
CA GLY A 311 6.00 -25.27 5.37
C GLY A 311 4.73 -25.93 4.84
N ALA A 312 4.62 -27.24 5.07
CA ALA A 312 3.44 -28.08 4.83
C ALA A 312 3.23 -28.98 6.06
N PRO A 313 2.64 -28.44 7.15
CA PRO A 313 2.55 -29.15 8.42
C PRO A 313 1.72 -30.43 8.39
N GLY A 314 0.81 -30.57 7.42
CA GLY A 314 -0.04 -31.74 7.28
C GLY A 314 0.52 -32.83 6.36
N ASP A 315 1.67 -32.60 5.73
CA ASP A 315 2.27 -33.52 4.75
C ASP A 315 2.56 -34.91 5.36
N ASP A 316 2.34 -35.95 4.57
CA ASP A 316 2.45 -37.36 4.95
C ASP A 316 3.76 -37.96 4.43
N GLU A 317 4.87 -37.65 5.11
CA GLU A 317 6.21 -38.01 4.65
C GLU A 317 6.73 -39.30 5.29
N GLY A 318 6.58 -40.41 4.57
CA GLY A 318 7.12 -41.72 4.95
C GLY A 318 6.06 -42.81 5.07
N ALA A 319 6.48 -44.06 4.95
CA ALA A 319 5.54 -45.18 4.92
C ALA A 319 4.85 -45.38 6.29
N GLY A 320 3.55 -45.12 6.35
CA GLY A 320 2.72 -45.33 7.54
C GLY A 320 2.74 -44.17 8.54
N LEU A 321 3.31 -43.03 8.17
CA LEU A 321 3.19 -41.78 8.91
C LEU A 321 2.03 -40.95 8.35
N SER A 322 1.46 -40.08 9.19
CA SER A 322 0.44 -39.12 8.80
C SER A 322 0.64 -37.82 9.54
N SER A 323 0.52 -36.68 8.86
CA SER A 323 0.69 -35.33 9.40
C SER A 323 1.97 -35.15 10.21
N ASN A 324 3.04 -35.84 9.78
CA ASN A 324 4.37 -35.66 10.35
C ASN A 324 5.05 -34.42 9.76
N GLY A 325 4.56 -33.93 8.61
CA GLY A 325 4.84 -32.61 8.06
C GLY A 325 6.18 -32.50 7.31
N SER A 326 6.30 -31.44 6.50
CA SER A 326 7.50 -31.15 5.71
C SER A 326 7.74 -29.65 5.52
N ALA A 327 8.93 -29.30 5.02
CA ALA A 327 9.20 -27.95 4.52
C ALA A 327 9.99 -27.98 3.21
N SER A 328 9.59 -27.19 2.22
CA SER A 328 10.22 -27.14 0.91
C SER A 328 11.10 -25.91 0.73
N ILE A 329 12.32 -26.10 0.24
CA ILE A 329 13.23 -25.02 -0.16
C ILE A 329 13.07 -24.72 -1.64
N PHE A 330 12.91 -23.44 -1.95
CA PHE A 330 12.94 -22.90 -3.30
C PHE A 330 14.17 -22.03 -3.50
N LYS A 331 14.80 -22.16 -4.66
CA LYS A 331 15.93 -21.33 -5.07
C LYS A 331 15.54 -20.49 -6.26
N ARG A 332 15.80 -19.18 -6.18
CA ARG A 332 15.60 -18.29 -7.31
C ARG A 332 16.73 -18.44 -8.31
N ASN A 333 16.37 -18.71 -9.56
CA ASN A 333 17.27 -18.60 -10.69
C ASN A 333 17.58 -17.12 -10.93
N SER A 334 18.84 -16.72 -10.72
CA SER A 334 19.25 -15.32 -10.82
C SER A 334 19.11 -14.74 -12.24
N THR A 335 19.11 -15.59 -13.27
CA THR A 335 19.05 -15.19 -14.67
C THR A 335 17.61 -15.03 -15.16
N SER A 336 16.78 -16.06 -14.99
CA SER A 336 15.37 -16.03 -15.41
C SER A 336 14.48 -15.29 -14.40
N GLY A 337 14.90 -15.24 -13.14
CA GLY A 337 14.14 -14.68 -12.03
C GLY A 337 13.05 -15.58 -11.47
N VAL A 338 12.93 -16.81 -11.99
CA VAL A 338 11.98 -17.84 -11.59
C VAL A 338 12.45 -18.54 -10.30
N TRP A 339 11.51 -18.88 -9.43
CA TRP A 339 11.74 -19.71 -8.26
C TRP A 339 11.59 -21.18 -8.62
N GLU A 340 12.60 -21.98 -8.33
CA GLU A 340 12.66 -23.39 -8.67
C GLU A 340 12.66 -24.20 -7.37
N PHE A 341 11.84 -25.26 -7.30
CA PHE A 341 11.90 -26.21 -6.19
C PHE A 341 13.30 -26.82 -6.14
N GLN A 342 13.89 -26.86 -4.94
CA GLN A 342 15.23 -27.37 -4.74
C GLN A 342 15.22 -28.70 -3.98
N VAL A 343 14.58 -28.74 -2.81
CA VAL A 343 14.56 -29.91 -1.95
C VAL A 343 13.41 -29.82 -0.94
N LYS A 344 12.84 -30.97 -0.59
CA LYS A 344 11.93 -31.14 0.55
C LYS A 344 12.75 -31.58 1.77
N LEU A 345 12.51 -30.93 2.91
CA LEU A 345 13.16 -31.16 4.20
C LEU A 345 12.16 -31.85 5.12
N VAL A 346 12.62 -32.92 5.77
CA VAL A 346 11.83 -33.73 6.71
C VAL A 346 12.67 -33.99 7.95
N ASP A 347 12.03 -34.16 9.11
CA ASP A 347 12.73 -34.61 10.31
C ASP A 347 13.19 -36.08 10.12
N PRO A 348 14.48 -36.41 10.30
CA PRO A 348 14.95 -37.79 10.19
C PRO A 348 14.34 -38.74 11.24
N ASN A 349 13.76 -38.20 12.32
CA ASN A 349 13.08 -38.95 13.37
C ASN A 349 11.59 -38.64 13.43
N ALA A 350 10.99 -38.17 12.33
CA ALA A 350 9.58 -37.81 12.27
C ALA A 350 8.67 -38.96 12.73
N ALA A 351 7.66 -38.61 13.52
CA ALA A 351 6.57 -39.46 13.97
C ALA A 351 5.21 -38.86 13.54
N THR A 352 4.18 -39.70 13.59
CA THR A 352 2.81 -39.32 13.24
C THR A 352 2.34 -38.17 14.12
N GLY A 353 1.94 -37.06 13.50
CA GLY A 353 1.36 -35.93 14.20
C GLY A 353 2.37 -34.91 14.75
N ASP A 354 3.66 -35.01 14.43
CA ASP A 354 4.66 -34.02 14.89
C ASP A 354 4.44 -32.60 14.32
N ILE A 355 3.73 -32.52 13.16
CA ILE A 355 3.37 -31.27 12.49
C ILE A 355 4.62 -30.44 12.14
N PHE A 356 5.63 -31.09 11.58
CA PHE A 356 6.86 -30.45 11.13
C PHE A 356 6.57 -29.46 9.98
N GLY A 357 7.10 -28.23 10.07
CA GLY A 357 6.78 -27.19 9.09
C GLY A 357 5.65 -26.25 9.50
N ILE A 358 5.11 -26.40 10.73
CA ILE A 358 4.14 -25.44 11.28
C ILE A 358 4.69 -24.02 11.34
N SER A 359 6.00 -23.88 11.55
CA SER A 359 6.71 -22.61 11.51
C SER A 359 8.07 -22.80 10.82
N VAL A 360 8.45 -21.83 9.99
CA VAL A 360 9.70 -21.88 9.22
C VAL A 360 10.39 -20.51 9.20
N ALA A 361 11.72 -20.51 9.25
CA ALA A 361 12.51 -19.32 8.98
C ALA A 361 13.83 -19.67 8.28
N ILE A 362 14.32 -18.78 7.41
CA ILE A 362 15.57 -18.96 6.67
C ILE A 362 16.46 -17.72 6.79
N SER A 363 17.76 -17.92 7.03
CA SER A 363 18.75 -16.85 7.07
C SER A 363 20.11 -17.37 6.59
N GLY A 364 20.63 -16.76 5.52
CA GLY A 364 21.91 -17.15 4.92
C GLY A 364 21.91 -18.60 4.46
N ASP A 365 22.75 -19.42 5.09
CA ASP A 365 22.91 -20.86 4.81
C ASP A 365 22.13 -21.75 5.80
N TYR A 366 21.27 -21.18 6.63
CA TYR A 366 20.56 -21.90 7.68
C TYR A 366 19.05 -21.74 7.54
N ALA A 367 18.34 -22.84 7.79
CA ALA A 367 16.90 -22.87 7.92
C ALA A 367 16.55 -23.48 9.28
N ILE A 368 15.52 -22.95 9.92
CA ILE A 368 14.91 -23.50 11.14
C ILE A 368 13.46 -23.86 10.83
N ILE A 369 13.03 -25.03 11.30
CA ILE A 369 11.69 -25.56 11.09
C ILE A 369 11.17 -26.08 12.42
N GLY A 370 9.99 -25.62 12.85
CA GLY A 370 9.33 -26.08 14.07
C GLY A 370 8.45 -27.31 13.84
N ALA A 371 8.31 -28.12 14.89
CA ALA A 371 7.40 -29.25 15.01
C ALA A 371 6.78 -29.22 16.41
N SER A 372 5.69 -28.47 16.58
CA SER A 372 5.17 -28.13 17.91
C SER A 372 4.48 -29.29 18.63
N TYR A 373 4.28 -30.42 17.96
CA TYR A 373 3.65 -31.62 18.52
C TYR A 373 4.61 -32.81 18.56
N ASP A 374 5.91 -32.57 18.33
CA ASP A 374 6.94 -33.60 18.46
C ASP A 374 7.08 -34.06 19.92
N ASP A 375 7.33 -35.36 20.10
CA ASP A 375 7.44 -36.04 21.39
C ASP A 375 8.92 -36.21 21.78
N GLU A 376 9.47 -35.19 22.43
CA GLU A 376 10.90 -35.14 22.76
C GLU A 376 11.17 -35.44 24.24
N GLY A 377 11.53 -36.69 24.53
CA GLY A 377 11.94 -37.15 25.86
C GLY A 377 11.07 -38.26 26.41
N ALA A 378 11.59 -39.00 27.39
CA ALA A 378 10.89 -40.16 27.92
C ALA A 378 9.67 -39.75 28.77
N GLY A 379 8.47 -40.07 28.28
CA GLY A 379 7.21 -39.83 28.98
C GLY A 379 6.64 -38.42 28.84
N LEU A 380 7.20 -37.61 27.93
CA LEU A 380 6.63 -36.35 27.49
C LEU A 380 5.83 -36.57 26.21
N THR A 381 4.85 -35.71 25.99
CA THR A 381 3.96 -35.73 24.80
C THR A 381 3.72 -34.30 24.34
N ASP A 382 3.76 -34.05 23.04
CA ASP A 382 3.53 -32.74 22.40
C ASP A 382 4.37 -31.60 23.00
N ASN A 383 5.55 -31.91 23.56
CA ASN A 383 6.42 -30.89 24.15
C ASN A 383 7.20 -30.11 23.08
N GLY A 384 7.27 -30.66 21.87
CA GLY A 384 7.67 -29.98 20.65
C GLY A 384 9.18 -29.85 20.46
N SER A 385 9.58 -29.56 19.21
CA SER A 385 10.97 -29.38 18.81
C SER A 385 11.14 -28.36 17.68
N ALA A 386 12.38 -27.99 17.39
CA ALA A 386 12.73 -27.26 16.18
C ALA A 386 14.04 -27.78 15.57
N SER A 387 14.06 -28.06 14.28
CA SER A 387 15.24 -28.59 13.58
C SER A 387 15.94 -27.53 12.75
N ILE A 388 17.28 -27.53 12.81
CA ILE A 388 18.14 -26.69 11.97
C ILE A 388 18.69 -27.51 10.81
N PHE A 389 18.54 -26.97 9.61
CA PHE A 389 19.18 -27.45 8.39
C PHE A 389 20.23 -26.45 7.93
N LYS A 390 21.35 -26.98 7.43
CA LYS A 390 22.46 -26.18 6.91
C LYS A 390 22.67 -26.48 5.44
N ARG A 391 22.76 -25.44 4.63
CA ARG A 391 23.17 -25.54 3.24
C ARG A 391 24.68 -25.69 3.15
N ASN A 392 25.12 -26.75 2.48
CA ASN A 392 26.47 -26.86 1.98
C ASN A 392 26.66 -25.87 0.81
N THR A 393 27.44 -24.81 1.01
CA THR A 393 27.63 -23.75 0.02
C THR A 393 28.35 -24.21 -1.25
N THR A 394 29.04 -25.35 -1.22
CA THR A 394 29.76 -25.90 -2.37
C THR A 394 28.84 -26.76 -3.25
N SER A 395 28.07 -27.67 -2.65
CA SER A 395 27.16 -28.56 -3.39
C SER A 395 25.76 -27.97 -3.58
N GLY A 396 25.37 -26.99 -2.74
CA GLY A 396 24.01 -26.46 -2.66
C GLY A 396 23.03 -27.35 -1.90
N VAL A 397 23.47 -28.51 -1.39
CA VAL A 397 22.62 -29.48 -0.66
C VAL A 397 22.29 -28.95 0.73
N TRP A 398 21.05 -29.14 1.16
CA TRP A 398 20.63 -28.87 2.54
C TRP A 398 20.73 -30.14 3.36
N GLU A 399 21.38 -30.06 4.51
CA GLU A 399 21.66 -31.19 5.39
C GLU A 399 21.06 -30.91 6.77
N TYR A 400 20.40 -31.91 7.36
CA TYR A 400 20.00 -31.85 8.75
C TYR A 400 21.23 -31.64 9.64
N GLN A 401 21.17 -30.66 10.53
CA GLN A 401 22.29 -30.32 11.41
C GLN A 401 22.03 -30.72 12.85
N VAL A 402 20.92 -30.28 13.43
CA VAL A 402 20.62 -30.49 14.85
C VAL A 402 19.13 -30.26 15.13
N LYS A 403 18.57 -31.00 16.08
CA LYS A 403 17.27 -30.74 16.70
C LYS A 403 17.47 -29.95 17.99
N LEU A 404 16.70 -28.88 18.15
CA LEU A 404 16.64 -28.01 19.31
C LEU A 404 15.41 -28.40 20.14
N VAL A 405 15.59 -28.53 21.45
CA VAL A 405 14.55 -28.91 22.39
C VAL A 405 14.56 -27.96 23.59
N ASN A 406 13.40 -27.79 24.23
CA ASN A 406 13.31 -27.07 25.51
C ASN A 406 13.93 -27.94 26.62
N GLN A 407 14.92 -27.42 27.36
CA GLN A 407 15.67 -28.21 28.35
C GLN A 407 14.83 -28.66 29.56
N ASN A 408 13.76 -27.92 29.85
CA ASN A 408 12.87 -28.18 30.98
C ASN A 408 11.42 -28.32 30.50
N ALA A 409 11.21 -28.97 29.36
CA ALA A 409 9.88 -29.07 28.76
C ALA A 409 8.91 -29.89 29.64
N GLY A 410 7.71 -29.37 29.83
CA GLY A 410 6.51 -30.12 30.18
C GLY A 410 5.84 -30.73 28.94
N SER A 411 4.90 -31.63 29.16
CA SER A 411 4.02 -32.11 28.08
C SER A 411 3.15 -30.95 27.60
N SER A 412 2.93 -30.87 26.29
CA SER A 412 2.06 -29.87 25.66
C SER A 412 2.54 -28.41 25.76
N ASP A 413 3.81 -28.17 26.09
CA ASP A 413 4.45 -26.84 26.04
C ASP A 413 4.50 -26.26 24.61
N ASN A 414 4.38 -27.12 23.60
CA ASN A 414 4.35 -26.79 22.19
C ASN A 414 5.58 -26.00 21.70
N PHE A 415 6.77 -26.39 22.12
CA PHE A 415 8.02 -25.79 21.65
C PHE A 415 8.17 -25.94 20.13
N GLY A 416 8.51 -24.87 19.43
CA GLY A 416 8.56 -24.87 17.96
C GLY A 416 7.29 -24.37 17.28
N ILE A 417 6.28 -23.91 18.05
CA ILE A 417 5.09 -23.26 17.47
C ILE A 417 5.47 -22.05 16.61
N SER A 418 6.53 -21.34 17.00
CA SER A 418 7.06 -20.19 16.30
C SER A 418 8.58 -20.24 16.32
N VAL A 419 9.19 -19.92 15.18
CA VAL A 419 10.64 -19.93 15.00
C VAL A 419 11.11 -18.71 14.25
N ALA A 420 12.29 -18.21 14.60
CA ALA A 420 12.98 -17.19 13.84
C ALA A 420 14.50 -17.39 13.87
N ILE A 421 15.19 -17.03 12.79
CA ILE A 421 16.64 -17.16 12.68
C ILE A 421 17.26 -15.93 12.04
N SER A 422 18.33 -15.41 12.63
CA SER A 422 19.08 -14.28 12.09
C SER A 422 20.55 -14.37 12.47
N GLY A 423 21.43 -14.47 11.47
CA GLY A 423 22.87 -14.62 11.69
C GLY A 423 23.19 -15.86 12.52
N ASP A 424 23.76 -15.66 13.70
CA ASP A 424 24.15 -16.73 14.62
C ASP A 424 23.10 -17.03 15.70
N TYR A 425 21.87 -16.55 15.54
CA TYR A 425 20.81 -16.68 16.55
C TYR A 425 19.59 -17.39 15.98
N ALA A 426 19.10 -18.37 16.73
CA ALA A 426 17.84 -19.08 16.50
C ALA A 426 16.96 -18.88 17.73
N ILE A 427 15.70 -18.56 17.49
CA ILE A 427 14.69 -18.22 18.49
C ILE A 427 13.54 -19.20 18.32
N VAL A 428 13.08 -19.80 19.41
CA VAL A 428 12.01 -20.80 19.39
C VAL A 428 11.04 -20.53 20.53
N GLY A 429 9.76 -20.35 20.20
CA GLY A 429 8.69 -20.15 21.17
C GLY A 429 8.09 -21.47 21.67
N ALA A 430 7.65 -21.47 22.92
CA ALA A 430 6.84 -22.49 23.58
C ALA A 430 5.73 -21.79 24.35
N PHE A 431 4.62 -21.52 23.68
CA PHE A 431 3.58 -20.65 24.22
C PHE A 431 2.81 -21.25 25.40
N ARG A 432 2.93 -22.55 25.64
CA ARG A 432 2.30 -23.26 26.77
C ARG A 432 3.29 -23.69 27.85
N ASP A 433 4.53 -23.21 27.77
CA ASP A 433 5.52 -23.50 28.81
C ASP A 433 5.09 -22.90 30.17
N ASP A 434 5.35 -23.64 31.24
CA ASP A 434 4.99 -23.29 32.61
C ASP A 434 6.19 -22.63 33.31
N GLU A 435 6.31 -21.32 33.19
CA GLU A 435 7.46 -20.57 33.69
C GLU A 435 7.12 -19.69 34.89
N GLY A 436 7.43 -20.19 36.08
CA GLY A 436 7.27 -19.46 37.33
C GLY A 436 6.46 -20.25 38.36
N ALA A 437 6.58 -19.88 39.64
CA ALA A 437 5.90 -20.61 40.70
C ALA A 437 4.38 -20.34 40.67
N GLY A 438 3.60 -21.35 40.30
CA GLY A 438 2.13 -21.29 40.28
C GLY A 438 1.53 -20.64 39.05
N LEU A 439 2.33 -20.41 38.01
CA LEU A 439 1.86 -20.04 36.68
C LEU A 439 1.72 -21.30 35.82
N THR A 440 0.77 -21.27 34.89
CA THR A 440 0.56 -22.31 33.89
C THR A 440 0.31 -21.67 32.54
N ASP A 441 0.81 -22.27 31.46
CA ASP A 441 0.64 -21.82 30.08
C ASP A 441 1.02 -20.33 29.85
N ASN A 442 1.91 -19.78 30.67
CA ASN A 442 2.33 -18.38 30.55
C ASN A 442 3.36 -18.18 29.44
N GLY A 443 3.99 -19.27 29.00
CA GLY A 443 4.82 -19.33 27.81
C GLY A 443 6.25 -18.85 27.99
N SER A 444 7.11 -19.28 27.07
CA SER A 444 8.53 -18.93 27.07
C SER A 444 9.12 -18.88 25.66
N VAL A 445 10.30 -18.28 25.53
CA VAL A 445 11.08 -18.26 24.30
C VAL A 445 12.53 -18.65 24.59
N SER A 446 13.04 -19.68 23.90
CA SER A 446 14.45 -20.07 24.01
C SER A 446 15.29 -19.47 22.88
N ILE A 447 16.45 -18.94 23.24
CA ILE A 447 17.46 -18.43 22.31
C ILE A 447 18.64 -19.39 22.27
N PHE A 448 18.97 -19.84 21.06
CA PHE A 448 20.14 -20.62 20.75
C PHE A 448 21.13 -19.78 19.97
N LYS A 449 22.42 -19.90 20.32
CA LYS A 449 23.51 -19.22 19.65
C LYS A 449 24.39 -20.22 18.94
N ARG A 450 24.64 -19.99 17.66
CA ARG A 450 25.63 -20.74 16.89
C ARG A 450 27.03 -20.30 17.30
N ASN A 451 27.85 -21.24 17.70
CA ASN A 451 29.27 -21.04 17.81
C ASN A 451 29.87 -20.89 16.40
N ALA A 452 30.32 -19.69 16.05
CA ALA A 452 30.81 -19.40 14.70
C ALA A 452 32.03 -20.25 14.27
N THR A 453 32.79 -20.81 15.24
CA THR A 453 33.98 -21.62 14.95
C THR A 453 33.63 -23.09 14.75
N SER A 454 32.87 -23.69 15.65
CA SER A 454 32.49 -25.11 15.56
C SER A 454 31.24 -25.34 14.70
N GLY A 455 30.41 -24.32 14.50
CA GLY A 455 29.11 -24.40 13.85
C GLY A 455 28.02 -25.04 14.72
N VAL A 456 28.31 -25.36 15.98
CA VAL A 456 27.37 -25.98 16.94
C VAL A 456 26.38 -24.93 17.45
N TRP A 457 25.10 -25.30 17.55
CA TRP A 457 24.07 -24.48 18.19
C TRP A 457 24.00 -24.82 19.68
N GLU A 458 24.10 -23.80 20.52
CA GLU A 458 24.11 -23.94 21.98
C GLU A 458 22.95 -23.13 22.57
N PHE A 459 22.24 -23.70 23.53
CA PHE A 459 21.25 -22.95 24.31
C PHE A 459 21.95 -21.78 25.02
N GLN A 460 21.41 -20.57 24.86
CA GLN A 460 21.97 -19.37 25.46
C GLN A 460 21.13 -18.90 26.64
N VAL A 461 19.83 -18.69 26.43
CA VAL A 461 18.93 -18.13 27.44
C VAL A 461 17.48 -18.48 27.13
N LYS A 462 16.66 -18.60 28.17
CA LYS A 462 15.19 -18.61 28.09
C LYS A 462 14.68 -17.22 28.48
N LEU A 463 13.83 -16.64 27.66
CA LEU A 463 13.15 -15.37 27.88
C LEU A 463 11.72 -15.65 28.33
N VAL A 464 11.28 -14.89 29.33
CA VAL A 464 9.93 -14.91 29.89
C VAL A 464 9.46 -13.47 30.05
N ASP A 465 8.15 -13.24 30.00
CA ASP A 465 7.60 -11.92 30.28
C ASP A 465 7.80 -11.58 31.78
N PRO A 466 8.43 -10.45 32.14
CA PRO A 466 8.60 -10.06 33.55
C PRO A 466 7.28 -9.83 34.30
N SER A 467 6.20 -9.64 33.56
CA SER A 467 4.83 -9.43 34.04
C SER A 467 3.91 -10.61 33.71
N ALA A 468 4.47 -11.78 33.37
CA ALA A 468 3.70 -12.97 33.01
C ALA A 468 2.63 -13.33 34.06
N ALA A 469 1.44 -13.64 33.56
CA ALA A 469 0.33 -14.26 34.24
C ALA A 469 -0.03 -15.59 33.57
N THR A 470 -0.90 -16.36 34.23
CA THR A 470 -1.38 -17.65 33.72
C THR A 470 -2.07 -17.47 32.38
N ALA A 471 -1.76 -18.33 31.43
CA ALA A 471 -2.38 -18.40 30.10
C ALA A 471 -2.12 -17.21 29.16
N ASP A 472 -1.06 -16.40 29.37
CA ASP A 472 -0.70 -15.27 28.48
C ASP A 472 -0.16 -15.70 27.11
N ALA A 473 0.24 -16.97 26.95
CA ALA A 473 0.78 -17.53 25.71
C ALA A 473 2.03 -16.82 25.16
N PHE A 474 2.94 -16.37 26.02
CA PHE A 474 4.17 -15.72 25.60
C PHE A 474 5.02 -16.64 24.69
N GLY A 475 5.41 -16.15 23.52
CA GLY A 475 6.12 -16.98 22.53
C GLY A 475 5.22 -17.61 21.47
N ASN A 476 3.93 -17.26 21.44
CA ASN A 476 3.03 -17.65 20.35
C ASN A 476 3.54 -17.20 18.99
N SER A 477 4.12 -16.00 18.90
CA SER A 477 4.76 -15.47 17.70
C SER A 477 6.12 -14.86 18.05
N VAL A 478 7.13 -15.05 17.20
CA VAL A 478 8.49 -14.53 17.42
C VAL A 478 9.10 -13.99 16.13
N ALA A 479 9.88 -12.92 16.22
CA ALA A 479 10.74 -12.48 15.14
C ALA A 479 12.05 -11.85 15.68
N ILE A 480 13.11 -11.90 14.87
CA ILE A 480 14.43 -11.34 15.21
C ILE A 480 15.00 -10.51 14.07
N SER A 481 15.54 -9.34 14.40
CA SER A 481 16.30 -8.50 13.46
C SER A 481 17.49 -7.85 14.18
N GLY A 482 18.69 -8.27 13.78
CA GLY A 482 19.92 -7.82 14.43
C GLY A 482 19.94 -8.20 15.90
N ASP A 483 19.90 -7.19 16.76
CA ASP A 483 19.94 -7.35 18.22
C ASP A 483 18.56 -7.25 18.89
N ASN A 484 17.47 -7.14 18.13
CA ASN A 484 16.13 -7.04 18.70
C ASN A 484 15.33 -8.31 18.41
N VAL A 485 14.67 -8.80 19.45
CA VAL A 485 13.69 -9.89 19.40
C VAL A 485 12.34 -9.32 19.81
N ILE A 486 11.31 -9.61 19.04
CA ILE A 486 9.92 -9.27 19.34
C ILE A 486 9.14 -10.57 19.58
N ILE A 487 8.32 -10.59 20.62
CA ILE A 487 7.62 -11.79 21.10
C ILE A 487 6.17 -11.41 21.40
N GLY A 488 5.22 -12.12 20.80
CA GLY A 488 3.79 -11.95 21.05
C GLY A 488 3.25 -12.84 22.17
N ALA A 489 2.27 -12.30 22.89
CA ALA A 489 1.47 -12.94 23.92
C ALA A 489 -0.01 -12.57 23.68
N PRO A 490 -0.67 -13.16 22.67
CA PRO A 490 -1.97 -12.69 22.19
C PRO A 490 -3.13 -12.88 23.17
N VAL A 491 -2.96 -13.66 24.22
CA VAL A 491 -3.99 -13.90 25.25
C VAL A 491 -3.59 -13.30 26.60
N ASP A 492 -2.58 -12.41 26.61
CA ASP A 492 -2.24 -11.59 27.79
C ASP A 492 -3.37 -10.61 28.12
N ASP A 493 -3.67 -10.49 29.42
CA ASP A 493 -4.73 -9.66 29.98
C ASP A 493 -4.19 -8.28 30.40
N GLU A 494 -3.93 -7.43 29.40
CA GLU A 494 -3.32 -6.12 29.61
C GLU A 494 -4.37 -5.03 29.85
N GLY A 495 -4.69 -4.79 31.12
CA GLY A 495 -5.55 -3.67 31.55
C GLY A 495 -6.64 -4.11 32.52
N THR A 496 -7.25 -3.15 33.23
CA THR A 496 -8.29 -3.49 34.22
C THR A 496 -9.59 -3.88 33.53
N GLY A 497 -9.96 -5.15 33.65
CA GLY A 497 -11.24 -5.67 33.15
C GLY A 497 -11.25 -6.03 31.67
N LEU A 498 -10.08 -6.09 31.04
CA LEU A 498 -9.87 -6.64 29.71
C LEU A 498 -9.43 -8.10 29.83
N THR A 499 -9.73 -8.89 28.80
CA THR A 499 -9.38 -10.30 28.71
C THR A 499 -8.91 -10.62 27.30
N ASP A 500 -7.82 -11.35 27.13
CA ASP A 500 -7.26 -11.75 25.84
C ASP A 500 -7.03 -10.59 24.85
N ASN A 501 -6.74 -9.38 25.35
CA ASN A 501 -6.49 -8.23 24.49
C ASN A 501 -5.06 -8.24 23.93
N GLY A 502 -4.16 -8.99 24.57
CA GLY A 502 -2.85 -9.35 24.07
C GLY A 502 -1.78 -8.28 24.24
N SER A 503 -0.53 -8.74 24.20
CA SER A 503 0.65 -7.88 24.33
C SER A 503 1.82 -8.36 23.47
N VAL A 504 2.84 -7.49 23.35
CA VAL A 504 4.08 -7.81 22.67
C VAL A 504 5.27 -7.27 23.45
N SER A 505 6.25 -8.12 23.74
CA SER A 505 7.48 -7.71 24.42
C SER A 505 8.66 -7.65 23.45
N ILE A 506 9.49 -6.61 23.60
CA ILE A 506 10.74 -6.46 22.86
C ILE A 506 11.92 -6.62 23.79
N PHE A 507 12.80 -7.55 23.44
CA PHE A 507 14.08 -7.78 24.08
C PHE A 507 15.20 -7.32 23.17
N LYS A 508 16.27 -6.78 23.77
CA LYS A 508 17.44 -6.34 23.05
C LYS A 508 18.71 -6.97 23.59
N ARG A 509 19.52 -7.51 22.70
CA ARG A 509 20.85 -8.01 23.03
C ARG A 509 21.80 -6.85 23.29
N ASN A 510 22.40 -6.85 24.45
CA ASN A 510 23.59 -6.06 24.73
C ASN A 510 24.78 -6.68 23.99
N THR A 511 25.26 -6.02 22.94
CA THR A 511 26.33 -6.57 22.07
C THR A 511 27.67 -6.73 22.77
N THR A 512 27.87 -6.08 23.92
CA THR A 512 29.11 -6.19 24.70
C THR A 512 29.08 -7.39 25.64
N SER A 513 28.00 -7.55 26.40
CA SER A 513 27.87 -8.66 27.36
C SER A 513 27.28 -9.93 26.74
N GLY A 514 26.56 -9.81 25.62
CA GLY A 514 25.78 -10.88 25.01
C GLY A 514 24.46 -11.18 25.71
N VAL A 515 24.10 -10.42 26.75
CA VAL A 515 22.87 -10.58 27.53
C VAL A 515 21.67 -10.00 26.78
N TRP A 516 20.53 -10.69 26.83
CA TRP A 516 19.25 -10.20 26.31
C TRP A 516 18.49 -9.49 27.42
N GLU A 517 18.15 -8.23 27.19
CA GLU A 517 17.53 -7.34 28.18
C GLU A 517 16.12 -6.96 27.71
N PHE A 518 15.12 -7.11 28.57
CA PHE A 518 13.77 -6.59 28.32
C PHE A 518 13.84 -5.07 28.10
N GLN A 519 13.22 -4.59 27.02
CA GLN A 519 13.18 -3.16 26.70
C GLN A 519 11.81 -2.57 27.01
N ILE A 520 10.75 -3.16 26.46
CA ILE A 520 9.41 -2.61 26.51
C ILE A 520 8.37 -3.70 26.24
N LYS A 521 7.22 -3.58 26.91
CA LYS A 521 5.97 -4.24 26.53
C LYS A 521 5.10 -3.24 25.77
N LEU A 522 4.61 -3.63 24.61
CA LEU A 522 3.73 -2.89 23.72
C LEU A 522 2.32 -3.48 23.81
N VAL A 523 1.32 -2.61 23.86
CA VAL A 523 -0.10 -2.96 23.93
C VAL A 523 -0.88 -2.14 22.92
N ASN A 524 -2.06 -2.61 22.53
CA ASN A 524 -2.98 -1.80 21.72
C ASN A 524 -3.46 -0.59 22.54
N GLN A 525 -3.36 0.63 21.99
CA GLN A 525 -3.72 1.86 22.73
C GLN A 525 -5.22 1.99 22.98
N ASN A 526 -6.04 1.33 22.17
CA ASN A 526 -7.50 1.31 22.29
C ASN A 526 -8.00 -0.11 22.57
N ALA A 527 -7.28 -0.85 23.43
CA ALA A 527 -7.55 -2.26 23.67
C ALA A 527 -9.00 -2.53 24.13
N ALA A 528 -9.66 -3.43 23.42
CA ALA A 528 -10.83 -4.18 23.82
C ALA A 528 -10.46 -5.65 24.12
N SER A 529 -11.35 -6.38 24.80
CA SER A 529 -11.15 -7.81 25.02
C SER A 529 -11.10 -8.58 23.70
N SER A 530 -10.33 -9.66 23.68
CA SER A 530 -10.26 -10.62 22.57
C SER A 530 -9.68 -10.09 21.25
N GLU A 531 -9.03 -8.93 21.24
CA GLU A 531 -8.38 -8.38 20.04
C GLU A 531 -7.15 -9.18 19.58
N ARG A 532 -6.53 -9.93 20.51
CA ARG A 532 -5.36 -10.79 20.25
C ARG A 532 -4.15 -10.06 19.69
N PHE A 533 -3.86 -8.89 20.24
CA PHE A 533 -2.66 -8.12 19.87
C PHE A 533 -1.39 -8.94 20.14
N GLY A 534 -0.56 -9.12 19.12
CA GLY A 534 0.62 -9.99 19.22
C GLY A 534 0.43 -11.40 18.66
N ALA A 535 -0.73 -11.69 18.05
CA ALA A 535 -0.96 -12.97 17.37
C ALA A 535 0.03 -13.21 16.21
N SER A 536 0.47 -12.14 15.56
CA SER A 536 1.54 -12.20 14.57
C SER A 536 2.48 -11.01 14.76
N VAL A 537 3.79 -11.24 14.62
CA VAL A 537 4.81 -10.18 14.80
C VAL A 537 5.87 -10.29 13.71
N ALA A 538 6.36 -9.14 13.27
CA ALA A 538 7.59 -9.07 12.49
C ALA A 538 8.40 -7.83 12.86
N ILE A 539 9.72 -7.95 12.77
CA ILE A 539 10.64 -6.86 13.10
C ILE A 539 11.71 -6.72 12.02
N SER A 540 11.96 -5.47 11.67
CA SER A 540 13.10 -4.97 10.93
C SER A 540 13.87 -4.03 11.86
N VAL A 541 15.14 -3.72 11.53
CA VAL A 541 16.07 -2.97 12.40
C VAL A 541 15.42 -1.84 13.23
N ASP A 542 14.64 -0.98 12.57
CA ASP A 542 13.96 0.17 13.19
C ASP A 542 12.43 0.18 13.04
N ASN A 543 11.82 -0.89 12.53
CA ASN A 543 10.37 -0.96 12.36
C ASN A 543 9.86 -2.32 12.84
N ALA A 544 8.78 -2.34 13.61
CA ALA A 544 8.07 -3.55 13.99
C ALA A 544 6.63 -3.44 13.53
N ILE A 545 6.03 -4.58 13.19
CA ILE A 545 4.60 -4.70 12.88
C ILE A 545 4.02 -5.79 13.78
N VAL A 546 2.84 -5.53 14.31
CA VAL A 546 2.10 -6.42 15.20
C VAL A 546 0.69 -6.57 14.66
N GLY A 547 0.25 -7.82 14.45
CA GLY A 547 -1.12 -8.14 14.08
C GLY A 547 -2.02 -8.39 15.30
N ALA A 548 -3.27 -7.98 15.15
CA ALA A 548 -4.37 -8.18 16.09
C ALA A 548 -5.60 -8.58 15.25
N TRP A 549 -5.72 -9.86 14.91
CA TRP A 549 -6.75 -10.30 13.95
C TRP A 549 -8.16 -10.30 14.54
N GLY A 550 -8.29 -10.32 15.87
CA GLY A 550 -9.57 -10.17 16.58
C GLY A 550 -9.96 -8.72 16.85
N ASP A 551 -9.23 -7.74 16.30
CA ASP A 551 -9.55 -6.33 16.48
C ASP A 551 -10.85 -5.96 15.74
N ASP A 552 -11.72 -5.20 16.41
CA ASP A 552 -13.04 -4.80 15.93
C ASP A 552 -12.97 -3.38 15.35
N GLU A 553 -12.59 -3.30 14.07
CA GLU A 553 -12.35 -2.04 13.37
C GLU A 553 -13.57 -1.60 12.55
N GLY A 554 -14.47 -0.84 13.17
CA GLY A 554 -15.63 -0.22 12.51
C GLY A 554 -16.95 -0.52 13.21
N ALA A 555 -17.95 0.32 12.97
CA ALA A 555 -19.25 0.16 13.64
C ALA A 555 -19.98 -1.09 13.14
N GLY A 556 -20.17 -2.07 14.02
CA GLY A 556 -20.93 -3.29 13.75
C GLY A 556 -20.16 -4.41 13.05
N LEU A 557 -18.83 -4.25 12.92
CA LEU A 557 -17.93 -5.31 12.48
C LEU A 557 -17.32 -6.02 13.71
N THR A 558 -16.96 -7.29 13.54
CA THR A 558 -16.34 -8.12 14.57
C THR A 558 -15.20 -8.94 13.95
N ASP A 559 -14.05 -9.03 14.61
CA ASP A 559 -12.89 -9.83 14.19
C ASP A 559 -12.41 -9.50 12.75
N ASN A 560 -12.50 -8.25 12.34
CA ASN A 560 -12.06 -7.82 11.01
C ASN A 560 -10.59 -7.41 10.97
N GLY A 561 -9.96 -7.26 12.14
CA GLY A 561 -8.53 -7.27 12.36
C GLY A 561 -7.79 -5.98 12.04
N SER A 562 -6.63 -5.79 12.67
CA SER A 562 -5.75 -4.65 12.45
C SER A 562 -4.27 -4.99 12.60
N ALA A 563 -3.40 -4.18 11.99
CA ALA A 563 -1.95 -4.25 12.18
C ALA A 563 -1.40 -2.92 12.68
N SER A 564 -0.65 -2.93 13.78
CA SER A 564 0.02 -1.75 14.32
C SER A 564 1.50 -1.75 13.96
N ILE A 565 1.99 -0.63 13.42
CA ILE A 565 3.42 -0.41 13.15
C ILE A 565 4.03 0.47 14.23
N PHE A 566 5.16 0.03 14.75
CA PHE A 566 6.01 0.75 15.69
C PHE A 566 7.34 1.08 15.02
N LYS A 567 7.87 2.27 15.30
CA LYS A 567 9.20 2.68 14.83
C LYS A 567 10.11 2.91 16.02
N ARG A 568 11.32 2.39 15.92
CA ARG A 568 12.35 2.63 16.90
C ARG A 568 12.96 4.00 16.67
N ASN A 569 12.96 4.83 17.70
CA ASN A 569 13.76 6.03 17.73
C ASN A 569 15.24 5.63 17.83
N THR A 570 16.00 5.85 16.76
CA THR A 570 17.40 5.40 16.67
C THR A 570 18.32 6.06 17.70
N THR A 571 17.92 7.21 18.24
CA THR A 571 18.70 7.98 19.22
C THR A 571 18.43 7.51 20.64
N SER A 572 17.15 7.43 21.04
CA SER A 572 16.77 7.02 22.40
C SER A 572 16.69 5.49 22.56
N GLY A 573 16.52 4.77 21.45
CA GLY A 573 16.24 3.33 21.44
C GLY A 573 14.80 2.95 21.73
N VAL A 574 13.92 3.92 22.03
CA VAL A 574 12.51 3.72 22.39
C VAL A 574 11.69 3.32 21.16
N TRP A 575 10.76 2.38 21.33
CA TRP A 575 9.78 2.03 20.31
C TRP A 575 8.54 2.90 20.46
N GLU A 576 8.16 3.58 19.38
CA GLU A 576 7.05 4.53 19.34
C GLU A 576 6.01 4.03 18.34
N TYR A 577 4.73 4.05 18.73
CA TYR A 577 3.62 3.76 17.82
C TYR A 577 3.61 4.76 16.65
N GLN A 578 3.45 4.25 15.43
CA GLN A 578 3.37 5.08 14.22
C GLN A 578 1.96 5.13 13.65
N VAL A 579 1.40 3.96 13.34
CA VAL A 579 0.15 3.86 12.58
C VAL A 579 -0.52 2.51 12.82
N LYS A 580 -1.85 2.50 12.80
CA LYS A 580 -2.68 1.30 12.68
C LYS A 580 -3.14 1.19 11.22
N LEU A 581 -2.99 0.01 10.66
CA LEU A 581 -3.39 -0.37 9.32
C LEU A 581 -4.59 -1.31 9.43
N VAL A 582 -5.60 -1.08 8.61
CA VAL A 582 -6.86 -1.84 8.58
C VAL A 582 -7.15 -2.28 7.16
N ASN A 583 -7.94 -3.35 7.02
CA ASN A 583 -8.41 -3.81 5.72
C ASN A 583 -9.38 -2.79 5.11
N GLN A 584 -9.18 -2.41 3.85
CA GLN A 584 -10.14 -1.55 3.14
C GLN A 584 -11.33 -2.39 2.70
N ASN A 585 -12.54 -1.99 3.09
CA ASN A 585 -13.79 -2.74 2.90
C ASN A 585 -13.87 -4.04 3.70
N ALA A 586 -13.31 -4.05 4.92
CA ALA A 586 -13.35 -5.21 5.80
C ALA A 586 -14.80 -5.67 6.09
N ALA A 587 -15.03 -6.97 6.05
CA ALA A 587 -16.18 -7.64 6.62
C ALA A 587 -15.82 -8.26 7.98
N SER A 588 -16.83 -8.64 8.75
CA SER A 588 -16.59 -9.40 9.99
C SER A 588 -15.88 -10.70 9.67
N SER A 589 -14.93 -11.08 10.53
CA SER A 589 -14.18 -12.34 10.45
C SER A 589 -13.21 -12.47 9.27
N ASP A 590 -12.87 -11.37 8.58
CA ASP A 590 -11.81 -11.36 7.55
C ASP A 590 -10.41 -11.73 8.08
N ASN A 591 -10.21 -11.65 9.41
CA ASN A 591 -8.96 -11.96 10.09
C ASN A 591 -7.75 -11.19 9.53
N PHE A 592 -7.90 -9.89 9.25
CA PHE A 592 -6.79 -9.07 8.78
C PHE A 592 -5.66 -9.04 9.81
N ALA A 593 -4.42 -9.17 9.33
CA ALA A 593 -3.23 -9.29 10.16
C ALA A 593 -3.10 -10.59 10.97
N ILE A 594 -3.77 -11.65 10.51
CA ILE A 594 -3.45 -13.02 10.94
C ILE A 594 -1.97 -13.37 10.69
N SER A 595 -1.38 -12.79 9.64
CA SER A 595 0.04 -12.88 9.34
C SER A 595 0.58 -11.52 8.89
N VAL A 596 1.80 -11.20 9.30
CA VAL A 596 2.47 -9.92 9.00
C VAL A 596 3.94 -10.14 8.67
N ALA A 597 4.49 -9.34 7.76
CA ALA A 597 5.93 -9.24 7.58
C ALA A 597 6.35 -7.80 7.29
N ILE A 598 7.55 -7.42 7.76
CA ILE A 598 8.12 -6.09 7.55
C ILE A 598 9.61 -6.18 7.22
N SER A 599 10.06 -5.44 6.22
CA SER A 599 11.46 -5.40 5.80
C SER A 599 11.78 -4.03 5.23
N GLY A 600 12.63 -3.27 5.92
CA GLY A 600 12.97 -1.91 5.54
C GLY A 600 11.73 -1.01 5.49
N ASP A 601 11.44 -0.47 4.30
CA ASP A 601 10.30 0.41 4.03
C ASP A 601 9.08 -0.32 3.45
N TYR A 602 9.05 -1.65 3.47
CA TYR A 602 7.91 -2.43 3.01
C TYR A 602 7.32 -3.26 4.13
N ALA A 603 6.00 -3.33 4.16
CA ALA A 603 5.24 -4.23 5.01
C ALA A 603 4.21 -4.97 4.15
N ILE A 604 3.86 -6.18 4.56
CA ILE A 604 2.81 -6.97 3.93
C ILE A 604 1.98 -7.63 5.03
N ILE A 605 0.67 -7.65 4.83
CA ILE A 605 -0.30 -8.10 5.80
C ILE A 605 -1.24 -9.08 5.09
N GLY A 606 -1.43 -10.27 5.66
CA GLY A 606 -2.37 -11.27 5.18
C GLY A 606 -3.72 -11.19 5.90
N ALA A 607 -4.78 -11.56 5.19
CA ALA A 607 -6.13 -11.69 5.70
C ALA A 607 -6.73 -12.97 5.10
N GLN A 608 -6.48 -14.11 5.75
CA GLN A 608 -6.77 -15.41 5.14
C GLN A 608 -8.26 -15.70 4.97
N SER A 609 -9.12 -15.02 5.74
CA SER A 609 -10.57 -15.20 5.71
C SER A 609 -11.29 -14.06 4.98
N ASP A 610 -10.53 -13.19 4.29
CA ASP A 610 -11.11 -12.08 3.55
C ASP A 610 -11.99 -12.58 2.39
N ASP A 611 -13.20 -12.03 2.30
CA ASP A 611 -14.22 -12.36 1.30
C ASP A 611 -14.09 -11.45 0.07
N GLU A 612 -13.06 -11.68 -0.74
CA GLU A 612 -12.76 -10.84 -1.89
C GLU A 612 -13.33 -11.40 -3.20
N GLY A 613 -14.50 -10.90 -3.58
CA GLY A 613 -15.15 -11.20 -4.86
C GLY A 613 -16.58 -11.70 -4.68
N ALA A 614 -17.45 -11.43 -5.67
CA ALA A 614 -18.87 -11.76 -5.55
C ALA A 614 -19.10 -13.28 -5.45
N GLY A 615 -19.63 -13.74 -4.31
CA GLY A 615 -19.99 -15.13 -4.07
C GLY A 615 -18.83 -16.04 -3.64
N LEU A 616 -17.67 -15.47 -3.33
CA LEU A 616 -16.56 -16.17 -2.68
C LEU A 616 -16.63 -15.94 -1.18
N THR A 617 -16.17 -16.92 -0.41
CA THR A 617 -16.02 -16.83 1.04
C THR A 617 -14.66 -17.39 1.43
N ASP A 618 -13.94 -16.74 2.34
CA ASP A 618 -12.63 -17.13 2.85
C ASP A 618 -11.57 -17.39 1.75
N ASN A 619 -11.65 -16.70 0.61
CA ASN A 619 -10.64 -16.85 -0.44
C ASN A 619 -9.33 -16.11 -0.09
N GLY A 620 -9.41 -15.14 0.82
CA GLY A 620 -8.29 -14.48 1.45
C GLY A 620 -7.61 -13.43 0.58
N SER A 621 -6.86 -12.54 1.23
CA SER A 621 -6.14 -11.44 0.59
C SER A 621 -4.79 -11.16 1.24
N ALA A 622 -3.95 -10.42 0.52
CA ALA A 622 -2.73 -9.82 1.04
C ALA A 622 -2.62 -8.35 0.61
N SER A 623 -2.16 -7.51 1.52
CA SER A 623 -2.00 -6.06 1.33
C SER A 623 -0.56 -5.66 1.54
N ILE A 624 0.07 -5.06 0.53
CA ILE A 624 1.44 -4.54 0.60
C ILE A 624 1.40 -3.04 0.83
N TYR A 625 2.16 -2.58 1.83
CA TYR A 625 2.35 -1.19 2.17
C TYR A 625 3.80 -0.78 1.95
N LYS A 626 4.01 0.47 1.55
CA LYS A 626 5.33 1.09 1.44
C LYS A 626 5.38 2.37 2.26
N ARG A 627 6.49 2.56 2.96
CA ARG A 627 6.76 3.74 3.76
C ARG A 627 7.37 4.86 2.92
N TYR A 628 6.81 6.06 3.06
CA TYR A 628 7.35 7.32 2.56
C TYR A 628 7.52 8.29 3.74
N GLY A 629 8.74 8.41 4.24
CA GLY A 629 9.02 9.17 5.47
C GLY A 629 8.41 8.47 6.70
N ASN A 630 7.38 9.08 7.29
CA ASN A 630 6.63 8.51 8.42
C ASN A 630 5.24 7.99 8.01
N ILE A 631 4.91 8.01 6.72
CA ILE A 631 3.59 7.59 6.22
C ILE A 631 3.73 6.20 5.61
N TRP A 632 2.88 5.27 6.03
CA TRP A 632 2.69 3.99 5.35
C TRP A 632 1.52 4.10 4.39
N GLN A 633 1.76 3.80 3.11
CA GLN A 633 0.75 3.87 2.06
C GLN A 633 0.52 2.47 1.50
N LEU A 634 -0.75 2.09 1.33
CA LEU A 634 -1.12 0.88 0.61
C LEU A 634 -0.64 1.01 -0.83
N VAL A 635 0.20 0.07 -1.26
CA VAL A 635 0.66 -0.05 -2.65
C VAL A 635 -0.37 -0.84 -3.44
N GLN A 636 -0.78 -1.99 -2.90
CA GLN A 636 -1.70 -2.89 -3.57
C GLN A 636 -2.31 -3.88 -2.56
N LYS A 637 -3.62 -4.10 -2.66
CA LYS A 637 -4.31 -5.28 -2.14
C LYS A 637 -4.48 -6.28 -3.29
N PHE A 638 -4.28 -7.56 -3.03
CA PHE A 638 -4.41 -8.60 -4.04
C PHE A 638 -4.86 -9.92 -3.42
N THR A 639 -5.48 -10.75 -4.24
CA THR A 639 -5.98 -12.08 -3.90
C THR A 639 -5.26 -13.13 -4.74
N HIS A 640 -5.66 -14.39 -4.57
CA HIS A 640 -5.23 -15.47 -5.45
C HIS A 640 -5.47 -15.12 -6.94
N PRO A 641 -4.43 -15.00 -7.80
CA PRO A 641 -4.56 -14.43 -9.14
C PRO A 641 -5.27 -15.32 -10.16
N ASN A 642 -5.50 -16.59 -9.84
CA ASN A 642 -6.30 -17.48 -10.68
C ASN A 642 -7.70 -17.61 -10.08
N SER A 643 -8.52 -16.59 -10.31
CA SER A 643 -9.94 -16.55 -9.94
C SER A 643 -10.82 -17.63 -10.57
N VAL A 644 -10.32 -18.29 -11.61
CA VAL A 644 -11.03 -19.39 -12.27
C VAL A 644 -11.03 -20.65 -11.41
N ASN A 645 -10.15 -20.72 -10.41
CA ASN A 645 -10.07 -21.76 -9.39
C ASN A 645 -9.94 -21.17 -7.98
N SER A 646 -10.31 -19.90 -7.75
CA SER A 646 -10.34 -19.37 -6.38
C SER A 646 -11.49 -20.05 -5.67
N VAL A 647 -11.18 -21.09 -4.90
CA VAL A 647 -12.19 -21.86 -4.20
C VAL A 647 -12.49 -21.14 -2.91
N THR A 648 -13.73 -21.21 -2.46
CA THR A 648 -14.06 -20.89 -1.07
C THR A 648 -13.06 -21.58 -0.14
N GLY A 649 -12.43 -20.83 0.76
CA GLY A 649 -11.47 -21.37 1.72
C GLY A 649 -10.04 -21.57 1.21
N ASP A 650 -9.59 -20.89 0.15
CA ASP A 650 -8.19 -20.94 -0.30
C ASP A 650 -7.20 -20.42 0.78
N GLN A 651 -7.66 -19.59 1.70
CA GLN A 651 -6.86 -19.02 2.79
C GLN A 651 -5.62 -18.25 2.31
N PHE A 652 -5.75 -17.51 1.20
CA PHE A 652 -4.65 -16.69 0.68
C PHE A 652 -4.27 -15.61 1.70
N GLY A 653 -2.98 -15.51 2.03
CA GLY A 653 -2.50 -14.67 3.13
C GLY A 653 -2.30 -15.40 4.45
N ALA A 654 -2.46 -16.73 4.50
CA ALA A 654 -2.14 -17.52 5.69
C ALA A 654 -0.67 -17.37 6.13
N GLY A 655 0.27 -17.54 5.19
CA GLY A 655 1.69 -17.30 5.40
C GLY A 655 2.17 -16.07 4.62
N ILE A 656 2.97 -15.20 5.24
CA ILE A 656 3.49 -13.98 4.61
C ILE A 656 4.98 -13.76 4.92
N ALA A 657 5.78 -13.45 3.89
CA ALA A 657 7.17 -13.03 4.05
C ALA A 657 7.58 -11.96 3.01
N ILE A 658 8.52 -11.09 3.38
CA ILE A 658 9.00 -10.01 2.51
C ILE A 658 10.50 -9.76 2.62
N ASP A 659 11.15 -9.64 1.47
CA ASP A 659 12.51 -9.14 1.28
C ASP A 659 12.41 -7.75 0.65
N GLY A 660 12.37 -6.73 1.50
CA GLY A 660 12.19 -5.34 1.10
C GLY A 660 13.38 -4.79 0.31
N MET A 661 14.59 -5.33 0.51
CA MET A 661 15.79 -4.93 -0.23
C MET A 661 15.67 -5.28 -1.72
N ASN A 662 15.15 -6.47 -2.03
CA ASN A 662 14.95 -6.92 -3.41
C ASN A 662 13.51 -6.72 -3.91
N ARG A 663 12.65 -6.13 -3.08
CA ARG A 663 11.21 -5.91 -3.32
C ARG A 663 10.46 -7.20 -3.65
N ARG A 664 10.87 -8.32 -3.04
CA ARG A 664 10.26 -9.64 -3.24
C ARG A 664 9.40 -10.00 -2.05
N PHE A 665 8.34 -10.75 -2.28
CA PHE A 665 7.50 -11.27 -1.23
C PHE A 665 7.04 -12.68 -1.57
N LEU A 666 6.55 -13.38 -0.55
CA LEU A 666 6.00 -14.71 -0.63
C LEU A 666 4.70 -14.73 0.16
N VAL A 667 3.64 -15.23 -0.47
CA VAL A 667 2.32 -15.40 0.15
C VAL A 667 1.91 -16.85 0.06
N GLY A 668 1.43 -17.43 1.15
CA GLY A 668 0.85 -18.77 1.19
C GLY A 668 -0.67 -18.74 1.11
N ALA A 669 -1.25 -19.80 0.56
CA ALA A 669 -2.68 -20.09 0.54
C ALA A 669 -2.87 -21.54 0.98
N ALA A 670 -2.87 -21.76 2.30
CA ALA A 670 -2.81 -23.09 2.88
C ALA A 670 -4.07 -23.93 2.62
N GLY A 671 -5.21 -23.29 2.41
CA GLY A 671 -6.49 -23.94 2.15
C GLY A 671 -6.73 -24.27 0.67
N ALA A 672 -5.88 -23.77 -0.23
CA ALA A 672 -6.03 -23.95 -1.66
C ALA A 672 -6.08 -25.43 -2.08
N GLN A 673 -6.89 -25.73 -3.09
CA GLN A 673 -7.03 -27.07 -3.68
C GLN A 673 -7.38 -28.16 -2.64
N SER A 674 -8.44 -27.95 -1.85
CA SER A 674 -8.82 -28.87 -0.77
C SER A 674 -7.70 -29.07 0.26
N GLN A 675 -7.10 -27.95 0.68
CA GLN A 675 -6.04 -27.90 1.69
C GLN A 675 -4.73 -28.60 1.29
N MET A 676 -4.51 -28.89 0.00
CA MET A 676 -3.16 -29.22 -0.49
C MET A 676 -2.20 -28.05 -0.27
N GLY A 677 -2.72 -26.83 -0.44
CA GLY A 677 -2.02 -25.59 -0.20
C GLY A 677 -1.13 -25.15 -1.36
N MET A 678 -0.90 -23.84 -1.45
CA MET A 678 -0.07 -23.20 -2.47
C MET A 678 0.77 -22.07 -1.87
N ALA A 679 1.85 -21.68 -2.55
CA ALA A 679 2.57 -20.46 -2.24
C ALA A 679 2.89 -19.67 -3.50
N PHE A 680 3.09 -18.37 -3.34
CA PHE A 680 3.17 -17.42 -4.45
C PHE A 680 4.27 -16.42 -4.26
N PHE A 681 5.24 -16.46 -5.19
CA PHE A 681 6.32 -15.50 -5.22
C PHE A 681 5.92 -14.27 -6.00
N GLY A 682 6.06 -13.10 -5.39
CA GLY A 682 5.79 -11.83 -6.01
C GLY A 682 6.94 -10.84 -5.94
N LYS A 683 6.84 -9.77 -6.75
CA LYS A 683 7.81 -8.67 -6.73
C LYS A 683 7.16 -7.31 -6.94
N VAL A 684 7.44 -6.35 -6.08
CA VAL A 684 6.95 -4.97 -6.16
C VAL A 684 7.77 -4.14 -7.18
N LYS A 685 7.10 -3.22 -7.89
CA LYS A 685 7.62 -2.34 -8.94
C LYS A 685 8.67 -1.35 -8.47
#